data_AF-A0A846VGG3-F1
#
_entry.id   AF-A0A846VGG3-F1
#
_cell.length_a   1.000
_cell.length_b   1.000
_cell.length_c   1.000
_cell.angle_alpha   90.00
_cell.angle_beta   90.00
_cell.angle_gamma   90.00
#
_symmetry.space_group_name_H-M   'P 1'
#
loop_
_entity.id
_entity.type
_entity.pdbx_description
1 polymer ?
#
loop_
_entity_poly.entity_id
_entity_poly.type
_entity_poly.pdbx_seq_one_letter_code
_entity_poly.pdbx_strand_id
1 'polypeptide(L)'
;MRKQPTSRRAAASLALVLLTLTAAARGDDTFRSRVTASERAAAAPLLPRDDFQTRTGVRAMRLAPDGRHLAWLWVQPERTSLWLLDTASGERRQALAAIQATSLDWSSDGRWLLIEQRSRIAALPLDGGEARLLAALDEARGQAFLGADPLLPARYLLRDKDPASHRFRLLRKRIDGADELLYEGDAAPTDVAFDRQGQARFIGTAGKGGRDLLQRRDGRWQLFQHCGALIRCTPLAVRDDGRLVMRGGDANLQQLVAIDPATHATQTLHADPEGIADLADALLDPRSAQVLLAAYDTDRHHVYAVDPALRAPVAWLDRRFANANLDLDVANNGLILVTERSDRLQRERYWLLDPRKLPGADALSGIAEDQQAPSRRLPESMLAQRIAVSWRASDGMRLYGFLSLPPGRDAAKLPLVLRPHGGPKAQTRPGYDMLTQFLVNRGYAVFEPNYRTSTGYGRAYLFAARGDYAHGRVYRDMLDGMDWLLAHGVGDAARQAITGHSYGGFATLLGLTYDSARFRVGMGMASPPDLALAFETIADNPVQDATVPVAEELAALHANDAATLARLREQAPARMPQRIAQPLVLIAGAKDERVPVRSVASYAASLKALGKPVSLLVDPDSGHQLEAPMARLATLYLLETALQGPLGGRADATRSAELQSYLQRNLRLDTMQSPGAAQ
;
A
#
# COMPACT_ATOMS: atom_id res chain seq x y z
N MET A 1 6.52 -67.89 -6.16
CA MET A 1 6.45 -66.63 -6.94
C MET A 1 6.16 -65.46 -6.00
N ARG A 2 7.17 -64.67 -5.63
CA ARG A 2 6.99 -63.40 -4.88
C ARG A 2 7.27 -62.25 -5.86
N LYS A 3 6.26 -61.41 -6.14
CA LYS A 3 6.41 -60.17 -6.91
C LYS A 3 6.53 -58.98 -5.96
N GLN A 4 7.57 -58.16 -6.14
CA GLN A 4 7.73 -56.83 -5.54
C GLN A 4 6.79 -55.81 -6.20
N PRO A 5 6.45 -54.71 -5.50
CA PRO A 5 6.06 -53.46 -6.15
C PRO A 5 6.94 -52.29 -5.70
N THR A 6 7.79 -51.78 -6.60
CA THR A 6 8.45 -50.47 -6.46
C THR A 6 8.50 -49.78 -7.82
N SER A 7 7.68 -48.73 -8.03
CA SER A 7 7.96 -47.70 -9.06
C SER A 7 7.10 -46.43 -8.98
N ARG A 8 5.96 -46.41 -8.26
CA ARG A 8 5.07 -45.22 -8.28
C ARG A 8 5.47 -44.04 -7.38
N ARG A 9 6.27 -44.25 -6.32
CA ARG A 9 6.69 -43.15 -5.43
C ARG A 9 7.88 -42.33 -5.95
N ALA A 10 8.77 -42.91 -6.75
CA ALA A 10 9.92 -42.20 -7.31
C ALA A 10 9.52 -41.20 -8.43
N ALA A 11 8.49 -41.54 -9.23
CA ALA A 11 8.03 -40.69 -10.32
C ALA A 11 7.34 -39.39 -9.84
N ALA A 12 6.61 -39.44 -8.72
CA ALA A 12 5.97 -38.26 -8.14
C ALA A 12 6.99 -37.27 -7.53
N SER A 13 8.05 -37.78 -6.91
CA SER A 13 9.14 -36.95 -6.38
C SER A 13 10.00 -36.33 -7.48
N LEU A 14 10.24 -37.06 -8.59
CA LEU A 14 10.99 -36.52 -9.73
C LEU A 14 10.21 -35.43 -10.48
N ALA A 15 8.89 -35.59 -10.64
CA ALA A 15 8.02 -34.60 -11.28
C ALA A 15 7.96 -33.27 -10.50
N LEU A 16 7.91 -33.33 -9.16
CA LEU A 16 7.91 -32.14 -8.30
C LEU A 16 9.27 -31.40 -8.34
N VAL A 17 10.38 -32.15 -8.45
CA VAL A 17 11.73 -31.57 -8.60
C VAL A 17 11.93 -30.96 -10.00
N LEU A 18 11.39 -31.56 -11.06
CA LEU A 18 11.41 -31.01 -12.42
C LEU A 18 10.53 -29.76 -12.58
N LEU A 19 9.37 -29.67 -11.91
CA LEU A 19 8.49 -28.49 -11.90
C LEU A 19 9.12 -27.30 -11.16
N THR A 20 9.86 -27.55 -10.08
CA THR A 20 10.56 -26.50 -9.31
C THR A 20 11.81 -25.99 -10.02
N LEU A 21 12.55 -26.85 -10.73
CA LEU A 21 13.70 -26.46 -11.55
C LEU A 21 13.30 -25.64 -12.79
N THR A 22 12.17 -25.98 -13.44
CA THR A 22 11.68 -25.26 -14.63
C THR A 22 11.08 -23.89 -14.32
N ALA A 23 10.44 -23.71 -13.17
CA ALA A 23 9.95 -22.41 -12.71
C ALA A 23 11.08 -21.46 -12.29
N ALA A 24 12.12 -21.97 -11.62
CA ALA A 24 13.30 -21.17 -11.25
C ALA A 24 14.08 -20.71 -12.49
N ALA A 25 14.30 -21.60 -13.47
CA ALA A 25 14.96 -21.25 -14.74
C ALA A 25 14.16 -20.18 -15.52
N ARG A 26 12.83 -20.28 -15.58
CA ARG A 26 11.96 -19.27 -16.21
C ARG A 26 11.99 -17.92 -15.46
N GLY A 27 12.10 -17.93 -14.13
CA GLY A 27 12.24 -16.72 -13.31
C GLY A 27 13.57 -15.99 -13.57
N ASP A 28 14.67 -16.73 -13.65
CA ASP A 28 16.00 -16.15 -13.93
C ASP A 28 16.10 -15.62 -15.37
N ASP A 29 15.51 -16.31 -16.34
CA ASP A 29 15.44 -15.87 -17.74
C ASP A 29 14.61 -14.59 -17.92
N THR A 30 13.48 -14.48 -17.21
CA THR A 30 12.65 -13.27 -17.23
C THR A 30 13.32 -12.10 -16.53
N PHE A 31 14.01 -12.32 -15.41
CA PHE A 31 14.81 -11.29 -14.73
C PHE A 31 15.91 -10.74 -15.66
N ARG A 32 16.76 -11.61 -16.21
CA ARG A 32 17.85 -11.19 -17.12
C ARG A 32 17.30 -10.47 -18.34
N SER A 33 16.22 -10.96 -18.93
CA SER A 33 15.57 -10.29 -20.08
C SER A 33 15.11 -8.87 -19.72
N ARG A 34 14.55 -8.66 -18.53
CA ARG A 34 14.10 -7.32 -18.08
C ARG A 34 15.28 -6.38 -17.77
N VAL A 35 16.37 -6.91 -17.18
CA VAL A 35 17.61 -6.15 -16.99
C VAL A 35 18.17 -5.70 -18.34
N THR A 36 18.35 -6.62 -19.29
CA THR A 36 18.83 -6.29 -20.64
C THR A 36 17.91 -5.33 -21.38
N ALA A 37 16.59 -5.43 -21.20
CA ALA A 37 15.64 -4.48 -21.78
C ALA A 37 15.83 -3.06 -21.21
N SER A 38 16.10 -2.93 -19.91
CA SER A 38 16.43 -1.65 -19.28
C SER A 38 17.74 -1.06 -19.83
N GLU A 39 18.78 -1.88 -19.93
CA GLU A 39 20.10 -1.46 -20.46
C GLU A 39 20.04 -0.98 -21.91
N ARG A 40 19.13 -1.55 -22.72
CA ARG A 40 18.91 -1.18 -24.12
C ARG A 40 17.96 0.01 -24.31
N ALA A 41 17.23 0.42 -23.27
CA ALA A 41 16.31 1.54 -23.36
C ALA A 41 17.07 2.87 -23.56
N ALA A 42 16.37 3.90 -24.06
CA ALA A 42 16.95 5.23 -24.17
C ALA A 42 17.21 5.82 -22.77
N ALA A 43 18.39 6.39 -22.57
CA ALA A 43 18.74 7.03 -21.30
C ALA A 43 17.86 8.26 -21.05
N ALA A 44 17.24 8.33 -19.86
CA ALA A 44 16.44 9.48 -19.47
C ALA A 44 17.32 10.73 -19.24
N PRO A 45 16.87 11.94 -19.63
CA PRO A 45 17.54 13.18 -19.26
C PRO A 45 17.47 13.40 -17.74
N LEU A 46 18.26 14.35 -17.23
CA LEU A 46 18.14 14.77 -15.84
C LEU A 46 16.84 15.55 -15.65
N LEU A 47 15.95 14.98 -14.85
CA LEU A 47 14.64 15.58 -14.58
C LEU A 47 14.75 16.48 -13.34
N PRO A 48 14.16 17.69 -13.36
CA PRO A 48 14.05 18.55 -12.18
C PRO A 48 13.39 17.82 -11.00
N ARG A 49 13.80 18.14 -9.78
CA ARG A 49 13.23 17.50 -8.56
C ARG A 49 11.72 17.69 -8.46
N ASP A 50 11.24 18.88 -8.83
CA ASP A 50 9.83 19.23 -8.69
C ASP A 50 8.93 18.45 -9.64
N ASP A 51 9.44 18.02 -10.80
CA ASP A 51 8.67 17.28 -11.81
C ASP A 51 8.20 15.91 -11.30
N PHE A 52 8.84 15.34 -10.26
CA PHE A 52 8.42 14.07 -9.65
C PHE A 52 7.21 14.24 -8.73
N GLN A 53 6.94 15.45 -8.24
CA GLN A 53 5.84 15.71 -7.32
C GLN A 53 4.50 15.82 -8.07
N THR A 54 3.53 15.01 -7.66
CA THR A 54 2.16 15.09 -8.15
C THR A 54 1.36 16.12 -7.35
N ARG A 55 1.09 17.28 -7.96
CA ARG A 55 0.29 18.38 -7.35
C ARG A 55 -1.14 18.49 -7.91
N THR A 56 -1.43 17.73 -8.97
CA THR A 56 -2.73 17.67 -9.64
C THR A 56 -3.06 16.22 -9.96
N GLY A 57 -4.34 15.87 -9.94
CA GLY A 57 -4.79 14.52 -10.27
C GLY A 57 -6.20 14.21 -9.79
N VAL A 58 -6.65 13.02 -10.14
CA VAL A 58 -7.90 12.47 -9.59
C VAL A 58 -7.58 11.88 -8.21
N ARG A 59 -8.37 12.24 -7.20
CA ARG A 59 -8.27 11.65 -5.84
C ARG A 59 -9.21 10.47 -5.65
N ALA A 60 -10.39 10.53 -6.25
CA ALA A 60 -11.38 9.47 -6.22
C ALA A 60 -12.20 9.52 -7.51
N MET A 61 -12.48 8.35 -8.08
CA MET A 61 -13.40 8.18 -9.20
C MET A 61 -14.32 7.00 -8.91
N ARG A 62 -15.62 7.17 -9.18
CA ARG A 62 -16.66 6.17 -8.92
C ARG A 62 -17.66 6.13 -10.05
N LEU A 63 -17.89 4.94 -10.60
CA LEU A 63 -18.99 4.66 -11.51
C LEU A 63 -20.26 4.40 -10.69
N ALA A 64 -21.38 5.00 -11.08
CA ALA A 64 -22.65 4.74 -10.41
C ALA A 64 -23.06 3.26 -10.64
N PRO A 65 -23.74 2.60 -9.67
CA PRO A 65 -24.14 1.21 -9.82
C PRO A 65 -25.01 0.94 -11.05
N ASP A 66 -25.84 1.89 -11.48
CA ASP A 66 -26.65 1.78 -12.70
C ASP A 66 -25.84 1.98 -14.00
N GLY A 67 -24.58 2.41 -13.86
CA GLY A 67 -23.65 2.71 -14.93
C GLY A 67 -24.03 3.94 -15.75
N ARG A 68 -24.95 4.80 -15.28
CA ARG A 68 -25.39 5.98 -16.04
C ARG A 68 -24.51 7.19 -15.82
N HIS A 69 -23.93 7.31 -14.62
CA HIS A 69 -23.12 8.44 -14.24
C HIS A 69 -21.75 8.01 -13.69
N LEU A 70 -20.77 8.88 -13.82
CA LEU A 70 -19.47 8.74 -13.17
C LEU A 70 -19.12 10.04 -12.45
N ALA A 71 -18.58 9.94 -11.25
CA ALA A 71 -18.18 11.08 -10.42
C ALA A 71 -16.69 11.01 -10.11
N TRP A 72 -16.01 12.16 -10.08
CA TRP A 72 -14.64 12.22 -9.61
C TRP A 72 -14.25 13.53 -8.92
N LEU A 73 -13.26 13.43 -8.04
CA LEU A 73 -12.61 14.55 -7.38
C LEU A 73 -11.34 14.95 -8.13
N TRP A 74 -11.35 16.13 -8.74
CA TRP A 74 -10.19 16.70 -9.41
C TRP A 74 -9.43 17.65 -8.50
N VAL A 75 -8.22 17.23 -8.09
CA VAL A 75 -7.33 17.98 -7.19
C VAL A 75 -6.41 18.87 -8.00
N GLN A 76 -6.30 20.12 -7.56
CA GLN A 76 -5.39 21.14 -8.04
C GLN A 76 -4.65 21.75 -6.84
N PRO A 77 -3.52 22.47 -7.03
CA PRO A 77 -2.70 22.96 -5.92
C PRO A 77 -3.48 23.72 -4.85
N GLU A 78 -4.45 24.55 -5.26
CA GLU A 78 -5.21 25.43 -4.37
C GLU A 78 -6.66 24.99 -4.14
N ARG A 79 -7.15 23.96 -4.85
CA ARG A 79 -8.57 23.55 -4.77
C ARG A 79 -8.79 22.11 -5.21
N THR A 80 -9.86 21.51 -4.71
CA THR A 80 -10.44 20.30 -5.32
C THR A 80 -11.84 20.62 -5.84
N SER A 81 -12.19 20.06 -6.98
CA SER A 81 -13.52 20.19 -7.59
C SER A 81 -14.18 18.82 -7.78
N LEU A 82 -15.51 18.79 -7.72
CA LEU A 82 -16.31 17.61 -8.01
C LEU A 82 -16.85 17.69 -9.44
N TRP A 83 -16.65 16.62 -10.20
CA TRP A 83 -17.11 16.50 -11.58
C TRP A 83 -18.03 15.30 -11.76
N LEU A 84 -18.93 15.43 -12.72
CA LEU A 84 -19.87 14.40 -13.13
C LEU A 84 -19.79 14.20 -14.64
N LEU A 85 -19.93 12.95 -15.08
CA LEU A 85 -20.01 12.53 -16.48
C LEU A 85 -21.30 11.73 -16.67
N ASP A 86 -22.11 12.09 -17.66
CA ASP A 86 -23.14 11.20 -18.21
C ASP A 86 -22.47 10.23 -19.18
N THR A 87 -22.59 8.93 -18.92
CA THR A 87 -21.88 7.89 -19.68
C THR A 87 -22.48 7.63 -21.06
N ALA A 88 -23.73 8.01 -21.30
CA ALA A 88 -24.42 7.80 -22.56
C ALA A 88 -24.16 8.96 -23.53
N SER A 89 -24.24 10.21 -23.06
CA SER A 89 -24.00 11.40 -23.88
C SER A 89 -22.51 11.78 -23.93
N GLY A 90 -21.73 11.38 -22.93
CA GLY A 90 -20.34 11.84 -22.73
C GLY A 90 -20.25 13.25 -22.15
N GLU A 91 -21.38 13.87 -21.79
CA GLU A 91 -21.42 15.23 -21.25
C GLU A 91 -20.77 15.29 -19.88
N ARG A 92 -19.85 16.25 -19.70
CA ARG A 92 -19.12 16.50 -18.46
C ARG A 92 -19.61 17.81 -17.85
N ARG A 93 -19.90 17.80 -16.54
CA ARG A 93 -20.20 19.02 -15.78
C ARG A 93 -19.43 19.08 -14.47
N GLN A 94 -18.98 20.27 -14.12
CA GLN A 94 -18.43 20.55 -12.79
C GLN A 94 -19.60 20.74 -11.82
N ALA A 95 -19.81 19.79 -10.92
CA ALA A 95 -20.91 19.84 -9.96
C ALA A 95 -20.62 20.81 -8.81
N LEU A 96 -19.38 20.82 -8.30
CA LEU A 96 -18.93 21.74 -7.25
C LEU A 96 -17.54 22.27 -7.57
N ALA A 97 -17.39 23.60 -7.54
CA ALA A 97 -16.15 24.27 -7.93
C ALA A 97 -15.01 24.14 -6.89
N ALA A 98 -15.37 24.09 -5.61
CA ALA A 98 -14.45 23.94 -4.50
C ALA A 98 -15.07 23.04 -3.42
N ILE A 99 -14.39 21.95 -3.10
CA ILE A 99 -14.79 20.98 -2.08
C ILE A 99 -13.57 20.42 -1.37
N GLN A 100 -13.74 19.92 -0.14
CA GLN A 100 -12.67 19.22 0.59
C GLN A 100 -13.02 17.78 0.87
N ALA A 101 -13.70 17.15 -0.09
CA ALA A 101 -14.15 15.77 0.01
C ALA A 101 -12.99 14.79 0.00
N THR A 102 -12.97 13.83 0.90
CA THR A 102 -11.95 12.77 0.97
C THR A 102 -12.35 11.54 0.18
N SER A 103 -13.65 11.22 0.15
CA SER A 103 -14.20 10.05 -0.53
C SER A 103 -15.53 10.38 -1.22
N LEU A 104 -15.91 9.51 -2.16
CA LEU A 104 -17.19 9.54 -2.89
C LEU A 104 -17.79 8.14 -2.84
N ASP A 105 -19.11 8.06 -2.70
CA ASP A 105 -19.87 6.81 -2.80
C ASP A 105 -21.23 7.05 -3.44
N TRP A 106 -21.79 6.03 -4.10
CA TRP A 106 -23.08 6.11 -4.77
C TRP A 106 -24.13 5.34 -3.99
N SER A 107 -25.34 5.90 -3.86
CA SER A 107 -26.48 5.08 -3.44
C SER A 107 -26.71 3.93 -4.44
N SER A 108 -27.24 2.80 -3.97
CA SER A 108 -27.41 1.60 -4.82
C SER A 108 -28.28 1.80 -6.07
N ASP A 109 -29.11 2.85 -6.10
CA ASP A 109 -29.93 3.28 -7.23
C ASP A 109 -29.29 4.36 -8.12
N GLY A 110 -28.07 4.82 -7.81
CA GLY A 110 -27.35 5.84 -8.56
C GLY A 110 -27.93 7.26 -8.46
N ARG A 111 -28.93 7.48 -7.61
CA ARG A 111 -29.64 8.78 -7.51
C ARG A 111 -28.96 9.79 -6.58
N TRP A 112 -28.13 9.32 -5.66
CA TRP A 112 -27.45 10.14 -4.68
C TRP A 112 -25.95 9.87 -4.71
N LEU A 113 -25.17 10.94 -4.74
CA LEU A 113 -23.74 10.89 -4.49
C LEU A 113 -23.48 11.28 -3.03
N LEU A 114 -23.04 10.32 -2.24
CA LEU A 114 -22.55 10.54 -0.88
C LEU A 114 -21.13 11.09 -0.93
N ILE A 115 -20.89 12.12 -0.13
CA ILE A 115 -19.65 12.86 -0.11
C ILE A 115 -19.18 12.99 1.33
N GLU A 116 -18.00 12.43 1.62
CA GLU A 116 -17.36 12.59 2.92
C GLU A 116 -16.36 13.76 2.86
N GLN A 117 -16.46 14.70 3.79
CA GLN A 117 -15.58 15.86 3.87
C GLN A 117 -15.33 16.22 5.35
N ARG A 118 -14.06 16.15 5.80
CA ARG A 118 -13.65 16.58 7.15
C ARG A 118 -14.59 16.07 8.25
N SER A 119 -14.77 14.74 8.32
CA SER A 119 -15.66 14.12 9.30
C SER A 119 -17.12 14.57 9.16
N ARG A 120 -17.58 14.91 7.95
CA ARG A 120 -18.98 15.21 7.64
C ARG A 120 -19.42 14.41 6.44
N ILE A 121 -20.67 13.99 6.44
CA ILE A 121 -21.29 13.26 5.33
C ILE A 121 -22.35 14.17 4.73
N ALA A 122 -22.28 14.39 3.42
CA ALA A 122 -23.31 15.07 2.64
C ALA A 122 -23.84 14.16 1.53
N ALA A 123 -25.03 14.45 1.03
CA ALA A 123 -25.59 13.80 -0.15
C ALA A 123 -25.98 14.82 -1.20
N LEU A 124 -25.54 14.59 -2.44
CA LEU A 124 -25.91 15.38 -3.61
C LEU A 124 -26.91 14.59 -4.47
N PRO A 125 -28.14 15.11 -4.68
CA PRO A 125 -29.11 14.51 -5.60
C PRO A 125 -28.69 14.71 -7.07
N LEU A 126 -28.92 13.69 -7.90
CA LEU A 126 -28.57 13.75 -9.33
C LEU A 126 -29.69 14.28 -10.23
N ASP A 127 -30.94 14.29 -9.75
CA ASP A 127 -32.10 14.89 -10.41
C ASP A 127 -32.19 16.42 -10.24
N GLY A 128 -31.18 17.02 -9.60
CA GLY A 128 -31.11 18.45 -9.32
C GLY A 128 -31.42 18.78 -7.87
N GLY A 129 -30.95 19.94 -7.41
CA GLY A 129 -31.06 20.38 -6.01
C GLY A 129 -29.71 20.58 -5.34
N GLU A 130 -29.74 21.09 -4.11
CA GLU A 130 -28.55 21.38 -3.32
C GLU A 130 -28.08 20.14 -2.53
N ALA A 131 -26.77 20.08 -2.27
CA ALA A 131 -26.21 19.05 -1.40
C ALA A 131 -26.74 19.22 0.04
N ARG A 132 -27.19 18.13 0.65
CA ARG A 132 -27.70 18.10 2.02
C ARG A 132 -26.65 17.52 2.97
N LEU A 133 -26.38 18.22 4.08
CA LEU A 133 -25.62 17.65 5.20
C LEU A 133 -26.44 16.55 5.88
N LEU A 134 -25.87 15.35 5.99
CA LEU A 134 -26.50 14.19 6.62
C LEU A 134 -26.01 13.98 8.06
N ALA A 135 -24.71 14.11 8.29
CA ALA A 135 -24.12 13.91 9.61
C ALA A 135 -22.80 14.69 9.76
N ALA A 136 -22.49 15.07 11.00
CA ALA A 136 -21.16 15.45 11.45
C ALA A 136 -20.66 14.36 12.40
N LEU A 137 -19.51 13.79 12.10
CA LEU A 137 -18.88 12.67 12.79
C LEU A 137 -17.92 13.20 13.83
N ASP A 138 -18.01 12.64 15.04
CA ASP A 138 -17.01 12.76 16.07
C ASP A 138 -16.13 11.51 16.08
N GLU A 139 -15.05 11.55 15.30
CA GLU A 139 -14.10 10.44 15.16
C GLU A 139 -13.46 10.06 16.50
N ALA A 140 -13.26 11.03 17.40
CA ALA A 140 -12.72 10.79 18.74
C ALA A 140 -13.69 10.00 19.63
N ARG A 141 -15.00 10.00 19.30
CA ARG A 141 -16.00 9.11 19.90
C ARG A 141 -16.15 7.79 19.17
N GLY A 142 -15.35 7.54 18.13
CA GLY A 142 -15.41 6.33 17.30
C GLY A 142 -16.49 6.37 16.23
N GLN A 143 -17.08 7.53 15.95
CA GLN A 143 -18.01 7.67 14.83
C GLN A 143 -17.26 7.59 13.50
N ALA A 144 -17.79 6.83 12.54
CA ALA A 144 -17.19 6.72 11.22
C ALA A 144 -18.22 6.45 10.13
N PHE A 145 -17.98 6.99 8.96
CA PHE A 145 -18.70 6.63 7.74
C PHE A 145 -18.18 5.29 7.23
N LEU A 146 -19.07 4.34 6.96
CA LEU A 146 -18.69 3.01 6.47
C LEU A 146 -19.07 2.79 4.99
N GLY A 147 -19.59 3.83 4.31
CA GLY A 147 -20.00 3.77 2.90
C GLY A 147 -21.51 3.76 2.69
N ALA A 148 -21.91 3.73 1.43
CA ALA A 148 -23.28 3.54 0.99
C ALA A 148 -23.79 2.13 1.36
N ASP A 149 -25.12 2.00 1.49
CA ASP A 149 -25.71 0.67 1.53
C ASP A 149 -25.63 0.06 0.11
N PRO A 150 -24.99 -1.11 -0.07
CA PRO A 150 -24.78 -1.68 -1.39
C PRO A 150 -26.06 -2.23 -2.04
N LEU A 151 -27.12 -2.43 -1.26
CA LEU A 151 -28.37 -3.08 -1.69
C LEU A 151 -29.53 -2.10 -1.74
N LEU A 152 -29.74 -1.35 -0.66
CA LEU A 152 -30.94 -0.56 -0.46
C LEU A 152 -30.76 0.89 -0.91
N PRO A 153 -31.70 1.45 -1.69
CA PRO A 153 -31.57 2.79 -2.25
C PRO A 153 -31.58 3.85 -1.15
N ALA A 154 -30.93 4.99 -1.43
CA ALA A 154 -30.88 6.18 -0.58
C ALA A 154 -30.52 5.91 0.90
N ARG A 155 -29.57 4.99 1.14
CA ARG A 155 -29.11 4.60 2.47
C ARG A 155 -27.59 4.53 2.56
N TYR A 156 -27.10 4.64 3.79
CA TYR A 156 -25.69 4.58 4.11
C TYR A 156 -25.44 3.96 5.49
N LEU A 157 -24.22 3.52 5.73
CA LEU A 157 -23.79 2.85 6.94
C LEU A 157 -22.94 3.79 7.80
N LEU A 158 -23.21 3.79 9.10
CA LEU A 158 -22.54 4.62 10.08
C LEU A 158 -22.17 3.78 11.30
N ARG A 159 -20.89 3.82 11.69
CA ARG A 159 -20.44 3.38 13.01
C ARG A 159 -20.67 4.52 13.99
N ASP A 160 -21.21 4.20 15.15
CA ASP A 160 -21.42 5.14 16.24
C ASP A 160 -21.06 4.51 17.59
N LYS A 161 -20.92 5.34 18.63
CA LYS A 161 -20.79 4.90 20.01
C LYS A 161 -21.79 5.65 20.87
N ASP A 162 -22.74 4.90 21.43
CA ASP A 162 -23.83 5.46 22.21
C ASP A 162 -23.28 6.18 23.46
N PRO A 163 -23.58 7.47 23.68
CA PRO A 163 -22.99 8.21 24.80
C PRO A 163 -23.50 7.75 26.17
N ALA A 164 -24.69 7.13 26.24
CA ALA A 164 -25.28 6.67 27.49
C ALA A 164 -24.77 5.29 27.89
N SER A 165 -24.83 4.31 26.98
CA SER A 165 -24.38 2.93 27.27
C SER A 165 -22.89 2.70 26.99
N HIS A 166 -22.22 3.61 26.28
CA HIS A 166 -20.86 3.46 25.75
C HIS A 166 -20.67 2.27 24.80
N ARG A 167 -21.76 1.66 24.31
CA ARG A 167 -21.74 0.54 23.37
C ARG A 167 -21.60 1.06 21.94
N PHE A 168 -20.85 0.32 21.12
CA PHE A 168 -20.74 0.60 19.70
C PHE A 168 -22.00 0.16 18.97
N ARG A 169 -22.40 0.94 17.96
CA ARG A 169 -23.55 0.69 17.11
C ARG A 169 -23.15 0.69 15.64
N LEU A 170 -23.77 -0.18 14.86
CA LEU A 170 -23.85 -0.07 13.42
C LEU A 170 -25.26 0.39 13.05
N LEU A 171 -25.35 1.56 12.45
CA LEU A 171 -26.60 2.15 12.00
C LEU A 171 -26.65 2.12 10.48
N ARG A 172 -27.81 1.73 9.93
CA ARG A 172 -28.18 2.01 8.55
C ARG A 172 -29.11 3.21 8.55
N LYS A 173 -28.66 4.31 7.96
CA LYS A 173 -29.39 5.57 7.95
C LYS A 173 -29.94 5.83 6.56
N ARG A 174 -31.19 6.29 6.48
CA ARG A 174 -31.75 6.85 5.24
C ARG A 174 -31.28 8.29 5.09
N ILE A 175 -31.09 8.71 3.84
CA ILE A 175 -30.74 10.09 3.50
C ILE A 175 -31.80 11.09 3.99
N ASP A 176 -33.06 10.66 4.12
CA ASP A 176 -34.15 11.49 4.65
C ASP A 176 -34.20 11.58 6.19
N GLY A 177 -33.49 10.71 6.91
CA GLY A 177 -33.22 10.84 8.35
C GLY A 177 -33.72 9.70 9.24
N ALA A 178 -34.34 8.64 8.71
CA ALA A 178 -34.71 7.49 9.54
C ALA A 178 -33.53 6.52 9.76
N ASP A 179 -33.44 5.97 10.96
CA ASP A 179 -32.34 5.10 11.39
C ASP A 179 -32.83 3.66 11.63
N GLU A 180 -32.03 2.69 11.22
CA GLU A 180 -32.17 1.27 11.52
C GLU A 180 -30.94 0.80 12.29
N LEU A 181 -31.13 0.23 13.49
CA LEU A 181 -30.05 -0.37 14.27
C LEU A 181 -29.75 -1.79 13.75
N LEU A 182 -28.58 -2.00 13.19
CA LEU A 182 -28.14 -3.31 12.70
C LEU A 182 -27.40 -4.11 13.78
N TYR A 183 -26.54 -3.43 14.54
CA TYR A 183 -25.73 -4.05 15.60
C TYR A 183 -25.54 -3.09 16.77
N GLU A 184 -25.52 -3.65 17.98
CA GLU A 184 -25.10 -2.96 19.20
C GLU A 184 -24.29 -3.92 20.08
N GLY A 185 -23.09 -3.51 20.48
CA GLY A 185 -22.18 -4.35 21.24
C GLY A 185 -20.99 -3.60 21.81
N ASP A 186 -20.18 -4.30 22.60
CA ASP A 186 -19.01 -3.71 23.28
C ASP A 186 -17.81 -3.53 22.35
N ALA A 187 -17.79 -4.27 21.23
CA ALA A 187 -16.76 -4.20 20.20
C ALA A 187 -17.22 -3.37 19.00
N ALA A 188 -16.31 -2.55 18.46
CA ALA A 188 -16.57 -1.72 17.29
C ALA A 188 -16.86 -2.59 16.05
N PRO A 189 -18.00 -2.38 15.35
CA PRO A 189 -18.25 -3.03 14.07
C PRO A 189 -17.29 -2.46 13.02
N THR A 190 -16.82 -3.36 12.15
CA THR A 190 -15.80 -3.07 11.15
C THR A 190 -16.24 -3.48 9.76
N ASP A 191 -16.98 -4.58 9.63
CA ASP A 191 -17.53 -5.10 8.38
C ASP A 191 -18.97 -5.58 8.61
N VAL A 192 -19.77 -5.65 7.55
CA VAL A 192 -21.12 -6.26 7.56
C VAL A 192 -21.35 -7.02 6.27
N ALA A 193 -21.96 -8.21 6.36
CA ALA A 193 -22.49 -8.92 5.21
C ALA A 193 -24.01 -9.01 5.28
N PHE A 194 -24.64 -8.57 4.19
CA PHE A 194 -26.08 -8.63 4.00
C PHE A 194 -26.48 -9.87 3.19
N ASP A 195 -27.69 -10.37 3.43
CA ASP A 195 -28.36 -11.23 2.45
C ASP A 195 -29.05 -10.39 1.36
N ARG A 196 -29.61 -11.05 0.35
CA ARG A 196 -30.28 -10.42 -0.79
C ARG A 196 -31.49 -9.56 -0.39
N GLN A 197 -32.08 -9.78 0.79
CA GLN A 197 -33.17 -8.97 1.33
C GLN A 197 -32.65 -7.73 2.08
N GLY A 198 -31.34 -7.51 2.12
CA GLY A 198 -30.71 -6.41 2.84
C GLY A 198 -30.66 -6.63 4.36
N GLN A 199 -30.87 -7.85 4.86
CA GLN A 199 -30.78 -8.13 6.29
C GLN A 199 -29.32 -8.37 6.68
N ALA A 200 -28.85 -7.73 7.75
CA ALA A 200 -27.49 -7.97 8.25
C ALA A 200 -27.41 -9.38 8.85
N ARG A 201 -26.59 -10.24 8.25
CA ARG A 201 -26.44 -11.64 8.67
C ARG A 201 -25.13 -11.90 9.39
N PHE A 202 -24.09 -11.17 9.03
CA PHE A 202 -22.80 -11.23 9.71
C PHE A 202 -22.24 -9.85 9.98
N ILE A 203 -21.54 -9.70 11.11
CA ILE A 203 -20.83 -8.48 11.51
C ILE A 203 -19.42 -8.86 11.90
N GLY A 204 -18.42 -8.23 11.28
CA GLY A 204 -17.05 -8.27 11.76
C GLY A 204 -16.86 -7.21 12.86
N THR A 205 -16.25 -7.57 13.98
CA THR A 205 -15.90 -6.64 15.06
C THR A 205 -14.42 -6.75 15.44
N ALA A 206 -13.89 -5.70 16.05
CA ALA A 206 -12.58 -5.75 16.71
C ALA A 206 -12.71 -6.61 17.99
N GLY A 207 -12.22 -7.85 17.95
CA GLY A 207 -12.27 -8.80 19.06
C GLY A 207 -10.98 -8.79 19.87
N LYS A 208 -10.96 -9.33 21.09
CA LYS A 208 -9.71 -9.42 21.88
C LYS A 208 -8.77 -10.47 21.28
N GLY A 209 -7.57 -10.05 20.90
CA GLY A 209 -6.58 -10.89 20.23
C GLY A 209 -6.82 -11.09 18.74
N GLY A 210 -7.74 -10.35 18.12
CA GLY A 210 -7.93 -10.32 16.68
C GLY A 210 -9.29 -9.76 16.23
N ARG A 211 -10.02 -10.52 15.44
CA ARG A 211 -11.33 -10.13 14.90
C ARG A 211 -12.36 -11.20 15.22
N ASP A 212 -13.53 -10.77 15.64
CA ASP A 212 -14.67 -11.65 15.81
C ASP A 212 -15.61 -11.46 14.63
N LEU A 213 -16.01 -12.57 14.05
CA LEU A 213 -17.09 -12.63 13.10
C LEU A 213 -18.32 -13.12 13.84
N LEU A 214 -19.35 -12.28 13.91
CA LEU A 214 -20.62 -12.58 14.56
C LEU A 214 -21.65 -12.96 13.50
N GLN A 215 -22.50 -13.94 13.79
CA GLN A 215 -23.65 -14.33 12.98
C GLN A 215 -24.95 -13.99 13.70
N ARG A 216 -25.95 -13.53 12.93
CA ARG A 216 -27.32 -13.35 13.42
C ARG A 216 -28.06 -14.70 13.43
N ARG A 217 -28.46 -15.18 14.62
CA ARG A 217 -29.31 -16.36 14.83
C ARG A 217 -30.43 -16.04 15.82
N ASP A 218 -31.67 -16.39 15.50
CA ASP A 218 -32.85 -16.15 16.35
C ASP A 218 -32.95 -14.71 16.90
N GLY A 219 -32.62 -13.74 16.06
CA GLY A 219 -32.63 -12.32 16.42
C GLY A 219 -31.48 -11.87 17.34
N ARG A 220 -30.48 -12.70 17.60
CA ARG A 220 -29.31 -12.36 18.43
C ARG A 220 -28.00 -12.52 17.67
N TRP A 221 -27.00 -11.72 18.03
CA TRP A 221 -25.63 -11.87 17.54
C TRP A 221 -24.90 -12.93 18.36
N GLN A 222 -24.31 -13.91 17.69
CA GLN A 222 -23.53 -14.99 18.30
C GLN A 222 -22.16 -15.06 17.61
N LEU A 223 -21.10 -15.39 18.37
CA LEU A 223 -19.77 -15.61 17.79
C LEU A 223 -19.82 -16.77 16.80
N PHE A 224 -19.48 -16.48 15.55
CA PHE A 224 -19.36 -17.48 14.48
C PHE A 224 -17.93 -17.96 14.34
N GLN A 225 -16.96 -17.04 14.34
CA GLN A 225 -15.54 -17.37 14.24
C GLN A 225 -14.70 -16.27 14.89
N HIS A 226 -13.67 -16.68 15.62
CA HIS A 226 -12.59 -15.79 16.04
C HIS A 226 -11.39 -15.96 15.09
N CYS A 227 -10.83 -14.86 14.64
CA CYS A 227 -9.67 -14.82 13.76
C CYS A 227 -8.56 -14.09 14.49
N GLY A 228 -7.44 -14.79 14.75
CA GLY A 228 -6.34 -14.22 15.52
C GLY A 228 -5.75 -12.96 14.89
N ALA A 229 -4.96 -12.23 15.68
CA ALA A 229 -4.38 -10.95 15.31
C ALA A 229 -3.73 -10.98 13.92
N LEU A 230 -4.03 -9.94 13.13
CA LEU A 230 -3.54 -9.76 11.77
C LEU A 230 -4.01 -10.81 10.74
N ILE A 231 -4.86 -11.77 11.11
CA ILE A 231 -5.58 -12.64 10.18
C ILE A 231 -6.86 -11.93 9.76
N ARG A 232 -7.04 -11.70 8.46
CA ARG A 232 -8.29 -11.15 7.93
C ARG A 232 -9.31 -12.28 7.73
N CYS A 233 -10.51 -12.07 8.26
CA CYS A 233 -11.71 -12.82 7.96
C CYS A 233 -12.85 -11.81 7.75
N THR A 234 -12.81 -11.15 6.60
CA THR A 234 -13.72 -10.05 6.27
C THR A 234 -14.96 -10.62 5.60
N PRO A 235 -16.15 -10.57 6.23
CA PRO A 235 -17.38 -10.98 5.60
C PRO A 235 -17.73 -10.00 4.47
N LEU A 236 -18.13 -10.53 3.31
CA LEU A 236 -18.42 -9.71 2.13
C LEU A 236 -19.93 -9.67 1.84
N ALA A 237 -20.57 -10.84 1.74
CA ALA A 237 -21.99 -10.95 1.44
C ALA A 237 -22.52 -12.35 1.80
N VAL A 238 -23.85 -12.51 1.86
CA VAL A 238 -24.49 -13.82 1.97
C VAL A 238 -25.20 -14.16 0.67
N ARG A 239 -24.90 -15.34 0.13
CA ARG A 239 -25.51 -15.86 -1.11
C ARG A 239 -26.94 -16.31 -0.89
N ASP A 240 -27.68 -16.46 -2.00
CA ASP A 240 -29.05 -16.98 -1.99
C ASP A 240 -29.18 -18.39 -1.40
N ASP A 241 -28.09 -19.19 -1.44
CA ASP A 241 -28.02 -20.50 -0.79
C ASP A 241 -27.69 -20.45 0.71
N GLY A 242 -27.61 -19.25 1.29
CA GLY A 242 -27.34 -19.00 2.71
C GLY A 242 -25.86 -19.02 3.09
N ARG A 243 -24.94 -19.29 2.15
CA ARG A 243 -23.51 -19.32 2.44
C ARG A 243 -22.90 -17.93 2.54
N LEU A 244 -22.01 -17.75 3.50
CA LEU A 244 -21.22 -16.53 3.67
C LEU A 244 -20.07 -16.51 2.66
N VAL A 245 -19.96 -15.46 1.86
CA VAL A 245 -18.76 -15.15 1.08
C VAL A 245 -17.84 -14.28 1.92
N MET A 246 -16.57 -14.67 2.02
CA MET A 246 -15.61 -14.05 2.92
C MET A 246 -14.21 -13.99 2.28
N ARG A 247 -13.51 -12.89 2.50
CA ARG A 247 -12.05 -12.85 2.33
C ARG A 247 -11.38 -13.43 3.56
N GLY A 248 -10.75 -14.59 3.42
CA GLY A 248 -10.12 -15.33 4.51
C GLY A 248 -9.98 -16.81 4.20
N GLY A 249 -10.15 -17.65 5.22
CA GLY A 249 -10.00 -19.11 5.16
C GLY A 249 -8.85 -19.63 6.02
N ASP A 250 -8.75 -20.96 6.12
CA ASP A 250 -7.74 -21.63 6.97
C ASP A 250 -6.36 -21.77 6.29
N ALA A 251 -6.27 -21.34 5.03
CA ALA A 251 -5.04 -21.41 4.25
C ALA A 251 -3.96 -20.43 4.76
N ASN A 252 -2.70 -20.69 4.38
CA ASN A 252 -1.60 -19.77 4.63
C ASN A 252 -1.82 -18.42 3.93
N LEU A 253 -2.28 -18.46 2.67
CA LEU A 253 -2.61 -17.30 1.86
C LEU A 253 -4.08 -16.95 2.03
N GLN A 254 -4.40 -15.66 2.05
CA GLN A 254 -5.76 -15.15 2.01
C GLN A 254 -6.43 -15.56 0.70
N GLN A 255 -7.64 -16.12 0.80
CA GLN A 255 -8.43 -16.59 -0.34
C GLN A 255 -9.82 -15.98 -0.29
N LEU A 256 -10.57 -16.20 -1.37
CA LEU A 256 -11.99 -15.95 -1.38
C LEU A 256 -12.72 -17.27 -1.14
N VAL A 257 -13.53 -17.34 -0.09
CA VAL A 257 -14.19 -18.56 0.35
C VAL A 257 -15.69 -18.37 0.50
N ALA A 258 -16.44 -19.45 0.31
CA ALA A 258 -17.84 -19.58 0.71
C ALA A 258 -17.92 -20.54 1.90
N ILE A 259 -18.55 -20.12 2.99
CA ILE A 259 -18.69 -20.90 4.22
C ILE A 259 -20.16 -21.20 4.45
N ASP A 260 -20.49 -22.48 4.63
CA ASP A 260 -21.79 -22.90 5.15
C ASP A 260 -21.89 -22.53 6.63
N PRO A 261 -22.81 -21.65 7.04
CA PRO A 261 -22.87 -21.19 8.42
C PRO A 261 -23.33 -22.26 9.41
N ALA A 262 -24.03 -23.31 8.95
CA ALA A 262 -24.53 -24.37 9.81
C ALA A 262 -23.45 -25.43 10.05
N THR A 263 -22.74 -25.83 8.99
CA THR A 263 -21.75 -26.93 9.05
C THR A 263 -20.31 -26.45 9.20
N HIS A 264 -20.05 -25.16 9.02
CA HIS A 264 -18.71 -24.57 8.88
C HIS A 264 -17.90 -25.15 7.71
N ALA A 265 -18.55 -25.88 6.80
CA ALA A 265 -17.90 -26.38 5.59
C ALA A 265 -17.46 -25.20 4.72
N THR A 266 -16.16 -25.16 4.39
CA THR A 266 -15.55 -24.08 3.62
C THR A 266 -15.25 -24.56 2.20
N GLN A 267 -15.71 -23.79 1.22
CA GLN A 267 -15.37 -23.94 -0.20
C GLN A 267 -14.50 -22.76 -0.65
N THR A 268 -13.31 -23.03 -1.17
CA THR A 268 -12.53 -22.00 -1.88
C THR A 268 -13.23 -21.64 -3.19
N LEU A 269 -13.57 -20.35 -3.34
CA LEU A 269 -14.12 -19.79 -4.58
C LEU A 269 -13.00 -19.34 -5.52
N HIS A 270 -11.96 -18.72 -4.97
CA HIS A 270 -10.76 -18.34 -5.72
C HIS A 270 -9.54 -18.24 -4.79
N ALA A 271 -8.39 -18.64 -5.30
CA ALA A 271 -7.09 -18.53 -4.65
C ALA A 271 -6.06 -18.05 -5.69
N ASP A 272 -4.95 -17.49 -5.22
CA ASP A 272 -3.88 -17.06 -6.12
C ASP A 272 -3.42 -18.24 -6.99
N PRO A 273 -3.54 -18.15 -8.33
CA PRO A 273 -3.10 -19.21 -9.24
C PRO A 273 -1.61 -19.51 -9.13
N GLU A 274 -0.79 -18.54 -8.70
CA GLU A 274 0.66 -18.71 -8.53
C GLU A 274 1.04 -19.26 -7.14
N GLY A 275 0.12 -19.20 -6.17
CA GLY A 275 0.37 -19.64 -4.80
C GLY A 275 1.43 -18.83 -4.07
N ILE A 276 1.55 -17.53 -4.39
CA ILE A 276 2.53 -16.59 -3.84
C ILE A 276 1.85 -15.56 -2.94
N ALA A 277 0.73 -15.01 -3.39
CA ALA A 277 0.15 -13.80 -2.83
C ALA A 277 -1.17 -14.03 -2.07
N ASP A 278 -1.38 -13.22 -1.05
CA ASP A 278 -2.69 -13.03 -0.44
C ASP A 278 -3.64 -12.37 -1.45
N LEU A 279 -4.93 -12.77 -1.43
CA LEU A 279 -5.99 -12.04 -2.12
C LEU A 279 -5.89 -10.55 -1.76
N ALA A 280 -5.65 -9.69 -2.74
CA ALA A 280 -5.54 -8.25 -2.58
C ALA A 280 -6.92 -7.61 -2.52
N ASP A 281 -7.79 -7.97 -3.47
CA ASP A 281 -9.16 -7.45 -3.59
C ASP A 281 -10.12 -8.46 -4.25
N ALA A 282 -11.43 -8.25 -4.09
CA ALA A 282 -12.47 -9.00 -4.76
C ALA A 282 -13.70 -8.12 -5.04
N LEU A 283 -14.21 -8.20 -6.27
CA LEU A 283 -15.44 -7.52 -6.67
C LEU A 283 -16.60 -8.52 -6.68
N LEU A 284 -17.69 -8.18 -5.99
CA LEU A 284 -18.93 -8.96 -5.96
C LEU A 284 -20.06 -8.16 -6.59
N ASP A 285 -20.99 -8.85 -7.25
CA ASP A 285 -22.31 -8.28 -7.51
C ASP A 285 -23.03 -8.14 -6.16
N PRO A 286 -23.37 -6.91 -5.73
CA PRO A 286 -23.97 -6.69 -4.42
C PRO A 286 -25.33 -7.39 -4.28
N ARG A 287 -26.07 -7.62 -5.37
CA ARG A 287 -27.44 -8.20 -5.33
C ARG A 287 -27.45 -9.71 -5.22
N SER A 288 -26.59 -10.38 -5.98
CA SER A 288 -26.51 -11.84 -6.03
C SER A 288 -25.44 -12.43 -5.11
N ALA A 289 -24.57 -11.58 -4.57
CA ALA A 289 -23.33 -11.98 -3.88
C ALA A 289 -22.41 -12.85 -4.76
N GLN A 290 -22.61 -12.84 -6.09
CA GLN A 290 -21.75 -13.54 -7.02
C GLN A 290 -20.40 -12.84 -7.08
N VAL A 291 -19.33 -13.63 -7.04
CA VAL A 291 -17.97 -13.12 -7.23
C VAL A 291 -17.74 -12.86 -8.71
N LEU A 292 -17.43 -11.61 -9.03
CA LEU A 292 -17.13 -11.16 -10.39
C LEU A 292 -15.63 -11.27 -10.67
N LEU A 293 -14.81 -10.69 -9.79
CA LEU A 293 -13.36 -10.56 -9.97
C LEU A 293 -12.61 -10.87 -8.67
N ALA A 294 -11.38 -11.36 -8.81
CA ALA A 294 -10.41 -11.52 -7.71
C ALA A 294 -9.06 -10.96 -8.14
N ALA A 295 -8.35 -10.26 -7.26
CA ALA A 295 -7.09 -9.62 -7.57
C ALA A 295 -5.96 -10.00 -6.61
N TYR A 296 -4.72 -10.05 -7.12
CA TYR A 296 -3.51 -10.44 -6.39
C TYR A 296 -2.32 -9.56 -6.77
N ASP A 297 -1.50 -9.20 -5.77
CA ASP A 297 -0.26 -8.44 -5.96
C ASP A 297 0.94 -9.41 -5.98
N THR A 298 1.44 -9.79 -7.16
CA THR A 298 2.66 -10.60 -7.32
C THR A 298 3.78 -9.78 -7.98
N ASP A 299 4.14 -10.07 -9.24
CA ASP A 299 5.05 -9.26 -10.04
C ASP A 299 4.36 -7.98 -10.57
N ARG A 300 3.05 -8.06 -10.73
CA ARG A 300 2.11 -6.96 -11.02
C ARG A 300 0.80 -7.19 -10.25
N HIS A 301 -0.12 -6.23 -10.36
CA HIS A 301 -1.48 -6.40 -9.89
C HIS A 301 -2.27 -7.17 -10.95
N HIS A 302 -2.56 -8.44 -10.68
CA HIS A 302 -3.32 -9.30 -11.59
C HIS A 302 -4.79 -9.35 -11.19
N VAL A 303 -5.68 -9.16 -12.16
CA VAL A 303 -7.13 -9.30 -11.99
C VAL A 303 -7.61 -10.54 -12.73
N TYR A 304 -8.30 -11.43 -12.04
CA TYR A 304 -8.85 -12.66 -12.58
C TYR A 304 -10.37 -12.57 -12.65
N ALA A 305 -10.92 -12.89 -13.83
CA ALA A 305 -12.35 -13.05 -14.02
C ALA A 305 -12.84 -14.37 -13.39
N VAL A 306 -13.53 -14.26 -12.26
CA VAL A 306 -14.20 -15.40 -11.61
C VAL A 306 -15.51 -15.69 -12.33
N ASP A 307 -16.26 -14.64 -12.68
CA ASP A 307 -17.44 -14.75 -13.54
C ASP A 307 -17.03 -15.04 -15.01
N PRO A 308 -17.55 -16.12 -15.63
CA PRO A 308 -17.32 -16.42 -17.04
C PRO A 308 -17.62 -15.27 -18.01
N ALA A 309 -18.62 -14.43 -17.73
CA ALA A 309 -19.01 -13.30 -18.57
C ALA A 309 -17.92 -12.22 -18.66
N LEU A 310 -17.05 -12.11 -17.64
CA LEU A 310 -15.96 -11.13 -17.60
C LEU A 310 -14.64 -11.65 -18.18
N ARG A 311 -14.54 -12.94 -18.55
CA ARG A 311 -13.31 -13.53 -19.09
C ARG A 311 -12.83 -12.84 -20.36
N ALA A 312 -13.74 -12.59 -21.31
CA ALA A 312 -13.38 -11.95 -22.57
C ALA A 312 -12.96 -10.47 -22.38
N PRO A 313 -13.69 -9.63 -21.62
CA PRO A 313 -13.26 -8.28 -21.27
C PRO A 313 -11.92 -8.21 -20.56
N VAL A 314 -11.72 -9.01 -19.51
CA VAL A 314 -10.48 -9.02 -18.73
C VAL A 314 -9.29 -9.46 -19.59
N ALA A 315 -9.44 -10.54 -20.36
CA ALA A 315 -8.37 -10.99 -21.26
C ALA A 315 -8.07 -9.97 -22.38
N TRP A 316 -9.06 -9.19 -22.83
CA TRP A 316 -8.83 -8.10 -23.77
C TRP A 316 -8.04 -6.95 -23.13
N LEU A 317 -8.41 -6.56 -21.90
CA LEU A 317 -7.69 -5.53 -21.13
C LEU A 317 -6.24 -5.93 -20.85
N ASP A 318 -6.00 -7.18 -20.43
CA ASP A 318 -4.65 -7.70 -20.17
C ASP A 318 -3.73 -7.60 -21.39
N ARG A 319 -4.27 -7.83 -22.60
CA ARG A 319 -3.53 -7.67 -23.85
C ARG A 319 -3.34 -6.21 -24.22
N ARG A 320 -4.38 -5.38 -24.05
CA ARG A 320 -4.38 -3.96 -24.43
C ARG A 320 -3.45 -3.12 -23.56
N PHE A 321 -3.37 -3.44 -22.27
CA PHE A 321 -2.58 -2.77 -21.25
C PHE A 321 -1.47 -3.69 -20.74
N ALA A 322 -0.72 -4.28 -21.67
CA ALA A 322 0.41 -5.13 -21.34
C ALA A 322 1.38 -4.36 -20.42
N ASN A 323 1.58 -4.90 -19.21
CA ASN A 323 2.41 -4.35 -18.13
C ASN A 323 1.78 -3.25 -17.25
N ALA A 324 0.49 -2.95 -17.40
CA ALA A 324 -0.23 -2.12 -16.43
C ALA A 324 -0.75 -2.96 -15.25
N ASN A 325 -1.02 -2.25 -14.16
CA ASN A 325 -1.79 -2.71 -13.01
C ASN A 325 -3.19 -2.12 -13.15
N LEU A 326 -4.22 -2.96 -13.25
CA LEU A 326 -5.59 -2.51 -13.50
C LEU A 326 -6.49 -2.77 -12.29
N ASP A 327 -7.27 -1.78 -11.85
CA ASP A 327 -8.43 -2.03 -11.00
C ASP A 327 -9.71 -1.89 -11.83
N LEU A 328 -10.68 -2.77 -11.60
CA LEU A 328 -11.92 -2.81 -12.35
C LEU A 328 -13.13 -2.68 -11.42
N ASP A 329 -14.05 -1.80 -11.78
CA ASP A 329 -15.37 -1.68 -11.14
C ASP A 329 -16.45 -1.91 -12.22
N VAL A 330 -17.48 -2.70 -11.90
CA VAL A 330 -18.46 -3.20 -12.87
C VAL A 330 -19.85 -2.73 -12.47
N ALA A 331 -20.47 -1.92 -13.34
CA ALA A 331 -21.84 -1.47 -13.15
C ALA A 331 -22.87 -2.54 -13.55
N ASN A 332 -24.10 -2.38 -13.04
CA ASN A 332 -25.23 -3.28 -13.32
C ASN A 332 -25.60 -3.36 -14.81
N ASN A 333 -25.31 -2.31 -15.58
CA ASN A 333 -25.55 -2.29 -17.03
C ASN A 333 -24.40 -2.95 -17.84
N GLY A 334 -23.37 -3.47 -17.17
CA GLY A 334 -22.21 -4.14 -17.74
C GLY A 334 -21.05 -3.21 -18.13
N LEU A 335 -21.17 -1.90 -17.95
CA LEU A 335 -20.02 -0.99 -18.14
C LEU A 335 -18.95 -1.24 -17.08
N ILE A 336 -17.70 -1.09 -17.47
CA ILE A 336 -16.54 -1.34 -16.59
C ILE A 336 -15.71 -0.06 -16.50
N LEU A 337 -15.55 0.49 -15.30
CA LEU A 337 -14.55 1.51 -15.02
C LEU A 337 -13.20 0.82 -14.83
N VAL A 338 -12.23 1.20 -15.65
CA VAL A 338 -10.86 0.69 -15.61
C VAL A 338 -9.96 1.79 -15.06
N THR A 339 -9.34 1.53 -13.90
CA THR A 339 -8.27 2.37 -13.36
C THR A 339 -6.93 1.77 -13.76
N GLU A 340 -6.18 2.49 -14.57
CA GLU A 340 -4.87 2.05 -15.04
C GLU A 340 -3.76 2.72 -14.22
N ARG A 341 -2.93 1.87 -13.62
CA ARG A 341 -1.71 2.22 -12.87
C ARG A 341 -0.51 1.55 -13.53
N SER A 342 0.67 2.13 -13.40
CA SER A 342 1.93 1.45 -13.77
C SER A 342 3.07 2.09 -13.00
N ASP A 343 4.15 1.32 -12.82
CA ASP A 343 5.47 1.80 -12.39
C ASP A 343 6.00 3.02 -13.17
N ARG A 344 5.63 3.13 -14.44
CA ARG A 344 5.99 4.23 -15.36
C ARG A 344 4.88 5.25 -15.54
N LEU A 345 3.84 5.17 -14.72
CA LEU A 345 2.69 6.05 -14.82
C LEU A 345 2.59 6.92 -13.56
N GLN A 346 3.11 8.14 -13.64
CA GLN A 346 3.12 9.09 -12.50
C GLN A 346 1.71 9.41 -11.96
N ARG A 347 0.68 9.26 -12.80
CA ARG A 347 -0.73 9.51 -12.47
C ARG A 347 -1.59 8.47 -13.14
N GLU A 348 -2.57 7.97 -12.38
CA GLU A 348 -3.56 7.00 -12.87
C GLU A 348 -4.29 7.55 -14.11
N ARG A 349 -4.58 6.65 -15.06
CA ARG A 349 -5.51 6.90 -16.16
C ARG A 349 -6.80 6.17 -15.89
N TYR A 350 -7.91 6.72 -16.37
CA TYR A 350 -9.22 6.14 -16.16
C TYR A 350 -9.90 5.94 -17.49
N TRP A 351 -10.53 4.80 -17.65
CA TRP A 351 -11.20 4.41 -18.88
C TRP A 351 -12.59 3.86 -18.57
N LEU A 352 -13.52 4.07 -19.49
CA LEU A 352 -14.81 3.40 -19.49
C LEU A 352 -14.80 2.36 -20.61
N LEU A 353 -14.96 1.09 -20.24
CA LEU A 353 -15.10 -0.02 -21.17
C LEU A 353 -16.59 -0.40 -21.29
N ASP A 354 -17.06 -0.50 -22.54
CA ASP A 354 -18.32 -1.14 -22.90
C ASP A 354 -18.04 -2.53 -23.50
N PRO A 355 -18.20 -3.62 -22.73
CA PRO A 355 -17.94 -4.97 -23.19
C PRO A 355 -18.73 -5.39 -24.44
N ARG A 356 -19.89 -4.77 -24.70
CA ARG A 356 -20.77 -5.12 -25.82
C ARG A 356 -20.17 -4.71 -27.17
N LYS A 357 -19.22 -3.78 -27.16
CA LYS A 357 -18.51 -3.29 -28.36
C LYS A 357 -17.20 -4.03 -28.62
N LEU A 358 -16.82 -4.98 -27.77
CA LEU A 358 -15.56 -5.71 -27.95
C LEU A 358 -15.58 -6.58 -29.21
N PRO A 359 -14.43 -6.74 -29.89
CA PRO A 359 -13.12 -6.19 -29.56
C PRO A 359 -12.83 -4.80 -30.18
N GLY A 360 -13.86 -4.08 -30.63
CA GLY A 360 -13.75 -2.78 -31.30
C GLY A 360 -12.99 -1.74 -30.47
N ALA A 361 -12.25 -0.85 -31.14
CA ALA A 361 -11.46 0.19 -30.46
C ALA A 361 -12.34 1.23 -29.74
N ASP A 362 -13.57 1.42 -30.21
CA ASP A 362 -14.61 2.27 -29.61
C ASP A 362 -15.28 1.64 -28.38
N ALA A 363 -14.86 0.43 -28.00
CA ALA A 363 -15.25 -0.18 -26.73
C ALA A 363 -14.66 0.55 -25.53
N LEU A 364 -13.55 1.28 -25.69
CA LEU A 364 -12.81 1.90 -24.59
C LEU A 364 -12.70 3.42 -24.78
N SER A 365 -13.17 4.18 -23.80
CA SER A 365 -13.16 5.64 -23.82
C SER A 365 -12.36 6.21 -22.64
N GLY A 366 -11.42 7.10 -22.92
CA GLY A 366 -10.64 7.79 -21.88
C GLY A 366 -11.49 8.80 -21.09
N ILE A 367 -11.31 8.84 -19.77
CA ILE A 367 -11.99 9.77 -18.85
C ILE A 367 -10.98 10.79 -18.33
N ALA A 368 -11.38 12.06 -18.37
CA ALA A 368 -10.62 13.18 -17.81
C ALA A 368 -9.20 13.37 -18.39
N GLU A 369 -8.85 12.74 -19.52
CA GLU A 369 -7.52 12.88 -20.15
C GLU A 369 -7.20 14.35 -20.49
N ASP A 370 -8.20 15.11 -20.98
CA ASP A 370 -8.04 16.52 -21.34
C ASP A 370 -7.83 17.43 -20.11
N GLN A 371 -8.35 17.04 -18.95
CA GLN A 371 -8.14 17.79 -17.69
C GLN A 371 -6.74 17.54 -17.12
N GLN A 372 -6.04 16.50 -17.58
CA GLN A 372 -4.70 16.15 -17.11
C GLN A 372 -3.56 16.94 -17.78
N ALA A 373 -3.82 17.86 -18.71
CA ALA A 373 -2.82 18.72 -19.33
C ALA A 373 -3.06 20.23 -19.03
N PRO A 374 -2.03 21.08 -18.79
CA PRO A 374 -0.58 20.85 -18.80
C PRO A 374 0.06 21.18 -17.44
N SER A 375 0.40 20.15 -16.67
CA SER A 375 1.60 20.19 -15.82
C SER A 375 2.52 19.10 -16.35
N ARG A 376 3.82 19.39 -16.41
CA ARG A 376 4.90 18.63 -17.03
C ARG A 376 4.89 17.14 -16.63
N ARG A 377 4.01 16.34 -17.24
CA ARG A 377 3.90 14.91 -16.99
C ARG A 377 5.21 14.29 -17.41
N LEU A 378 5.83 13.54 -16.52
CA LEU A 378 7.03 12.79 -16.87
C LEU A 378 6.67 11.78 -17.96
N PRO A 379 7.33 11.82 -19.13
CA PRO A 379 7.08 10.85 -20.18
C PRO A 379 7.33 9.44 -19.65
N GLU A 380 6.40 8.52 -19.89
CA GLU A 380 6.51 7.14 -19.43
C GLU A 380 7.83 6.51 -19.92
N SER A 381 8.28 6.87 -21.13
CA SER A 381 9.56 6.47 -21.73
C SER A 381 10.80 6.86 -20.91
N MET A 382 10.72 7.90 -20.07
CA MET A 382 11.78 8.38 -19.19
C MET A 382 11.73 7.78 -17.78
N LEU A 383 10.64 7.10 -17.42
CA LEU A 383 10.47 6.42 -16.14
C LEU A 383 10.94 4.97 -16.24
N ALA A 384 11.47 4.45 -15.14
CA ALA A 384 12.00 3.10 -15.07
C ALA A 384 10.92 2.05 -14.86
N GLN A 385 11.14 0.87 -15.45
CA GLN A 385 10.36 -0.30 -15.11
C GLN A 385 10.79 -0.85 -13.75
N ARG A 386 9.82 -1.41 -13.04
CA ARG A 386 9.97 -2.11 -11.79
C ARG A 386 9.99 -3.61 -12.08
N ILE A 387 11.16 -4.20 -11.89
CA ILE A 387 11.44 -5.61 -12.15
C ILE A 387 11.17 -6.39 -10.87
N ALA A 388 10.18 -7.27 -10.89
CA ALA A 388 9.95 -8.19 -9.77
C ALA A 388 11.13 -9.16 -9.64
N VAL A 389 11.60 -9.35 -8.41
CA VAL A 389 12.72 -10.25 -8.10
C VAL A 389 12.34 -11.16 -6.95
N SER A 390 12.91 -12.37 -6.95
CA SER A 390 12.79 -13.28 -5.82
C SER A 390 14.09 -14.04 -5.60
N TRP A 391 14.54 -14.12 -4.34
CA TRP A 391 15.80 -14.75 -3.95
C TRP A 391 15.58 -15.74 -2.81
N ARG A 392 16.58 -16.60 -2.56
CA ARG A 392 16.58 -17.44 -1.37
C ARG A 392 17.46 -16.74 -0.34
N ALA A 393 16.90 -16.48 0.82
CA ALA A 393 17.67 -16.06 1.98
C ALA A 393 18.70 -17.15 2.35
N SER A 394 19.70 -16.76 3.12
CA SER A 394 20.75 -17.63 3.65
C SER A 394 20.24 -18.82 4.48
N ASP A 395 19.00 -18.77 4.97
CA ASP A 395 18.32 -19.89 5.67
C ASP A 395 17.33 -20.65 4.77
N GLY A 396 17.32 -20.37 3.47
CA GLY A 396 16.52 -21.07 2.47
C GLY A 396 15.13 -20.48 2.22
N MET A 397 14.66 -19.53 3.04
CA MET A 397 13.36 -18.87 2.84
C MET A 397 13.33 -18.14 1.50
N ARG A 398 12.28 -18.36 0.72
CA ARG A 398 12.04 -17.60 -0.51
C ARG A 398 11.54 -16.21 -0.11
N LEU A 399 12.14 -15.17 -0.66
CA LEU A 399 11.79 -13.77 -0.45
C LEU A 399 11.51 -13.08 -1.79
N TYR A 400 10.79 -11.97 -1.73
CA TYR A 400 10.31 -11.23 -2.89
C TYR A 400 10.65 -9.74 -2.77
N GLY A 401 10.63 -9.04 -3.90
CA GLY A 401 10.84 -7.59 -3.90
C GLY A 401 10.87 -7.05 -5.31
N PHE A 402 11.34 -5.82 -5.42
CA PHE A 402 11.41 -5.11 -6.69
C PHE A 402 12.77 -4.45 -6.90
N LEU A 403 13.20 -4.42 -8.15
CA LEU A 403 14.38 -3.73 -8.62
C LEU A 403 13.98 -2.71 -9.69
N SER A 404 14.41 -1.46 -9.54
CA SER A 404 14.25 -0.44 -10.58
C SER A 404 15.62 0.02 -11.06
N LEU A 405 15.80 0.09 -12.38
CA LEU A 405 17.08 0.40 -13.02
C LEU A 405 16.99 1.68 -13.88
N PRO A 406 18.02 2.54 -13.88
CA PRO A 406 18.11 3.66 -14.82
C PRO A 406 18.14 3.13 -16.25
N PRO A 407 17.22 3.58 -17.13
CA PRO A 407 17.20 3.11 -18.50
C PRO A 407 18.48 3.55 -19.23
N GLY A 408 18.98 2.70 -20.15
CA GLY A 408 20.15 2.99 -20.97
C GLY A 408 21.48 2.98 -20.22
N ARG A 409 21.56 2.29 -19.07
CA ARG A 409 22.76 2.20 -18.24
C ARG A 409 23.08 0.74 -17.93
N ASP A 410 24.36 0.39 -18.01
CA ASP A 410 24.92 -0.90 -17.62
C ASP A 410 24.62 -1.21 -16.15
N ALA A 411 23.84 -2.26 -15.90
CA ALA A 411 23.30 -2.57 -14.58
C ALA A 411 24.40 -2.94 -13.57
N ALA A 412 25.50 -3.54 -14.03
CA ALA A 412 26.61 -3.97 -13.19
C ALA A 412 27.46 -2.80 -12.65
N LYS A 413 27.33 -1.62 -13.24
CA LYS A 413 28.10 -0.41 -12.89
C LYS A 413 27.28 0.63 -12.14
N LEU A 414 26.07 0.32 -11.70
CA LEU A 414 25.23 1.28 -10.99
C LEU A 414 25.53 1.24 -9.48
N PRO A 415 25.60 2.39 -8.78
CA PRO A 415 25.46 2.35 -7.33
C PRO A 415 24.14 1.69 -6.95
N LEU A 416 24.17 0.85 -5.93
CA LEU A 416 23.02 0.09 -5.46
C LEU A 416 22.46 0.71 -4.18
N VAL A 417 21.21 1.17 -4.24
CA VAL A 417 20.49 1.74 -3.11
C VAL A 417 19.48 0.71 -2.60
N LEU A 418 19.68 0.23 -1.38
CA LEU A 418 18.68 -0.53 -0.65
C LEU A 418 17.63 0.43 -0.10
N ARG A 419 16.36 0.19 -0.41
CA ARG A 419 15.23 0.97 0.09
C ARG A 419 14.18 0.10 0.79
N PRO A 420 14.38 -0.22 2.09
CA PRO A 420 13.41 -1.01 2.83
C PRO A 420 12.13 -0.22 3.10
N HIS A 421 10.97 -0.84 2.95
CA HIS A 421 9.70 -0.23 3.31
C HIS A 421 9.55 -0.10 4.83
N GLY A 422 8.68 0.83 5.27
CA GLY A 422 8.27 0.98 6.67
C GLY A 422 7.38 -0.17 7.16
N GLY A 423 6.90 -0.13 8.40
CA GLY A 423 6.11 -1.22 8.99
C GLY A 423 6.63 -1.60 10.39
N PRO A 424 7.01 -2.87 10.64
CA PRO A 424 7.52 -3.85 9.66
C PRO A 424 6.44 -4.61 8.87
N LYS A 425 5.17 -4.53 9.31
CA LYS A 425 4.01 -5.08 8.59
C LYS A 425 3.52 -4.15 7.49
N ALA A 426 4.21 -4.15 6.35
CA ALA A 426 3.75 -3.51 5.12
C ALA A 426 4.30 -4.30 3.93
N GLN A 427 4.10 -3.79 2.72
CA GLN A 427 4.75 -4.34 1.54
C GLN A 427 5.05 -3.23 0.54
N THR A 428 6.14 -3.40 -0.18
CA THR A 428 6.35 -2.79 -1.49
C THR A 428 5.43 -3.49 -2.49
N ARG A 429 4.64 -2.71 -3.24
CA ARG A 429 3.71 -3.18 -4.27
C ARG A 429 4.19 -2.83 -5.68
N PRO A 430 3.69 -3.51 -6.72
CA PRO A 430 3.86 -3.02 -8.08
C PRO A 430 3.19 -1.65 -8.26
N GLY A 431 3.79 -0.79 -9.08
CA GLY A 431 3.27 0.56 -9.35
C GLY A 431 4.31 1.67 -9.20
N TYR A 432 3.89 2.92 -9.46
CA TYR A 432 4.74 4.10 -9.40
C TYR A 432 5.10 4.45 -7.96
N ASP A 433 6.37 4.73 -7.71
CA ASP A 433 6.85 5.28 -6.44
C ASP A 433 7.77 6.47 -6.74
N MET A 434 7.41 7.63 -6.18
CA MET A 434 8.09 8.91 -6.46
C MET A 434 9.58 8.86 -6.11
N LEU A 435 9.92 8.33 -4.92
CA LEU A 435 11.31 8.29 -4.46
C LEU A 435 12.15 7.31 -5.29
N THR A 436 11.57 6.18 -5.70
CA THR A 436 12.20 5.21 -6.60
C THR A 436 12.54 5.86 -7.93
N GLN A 437 11.54 6.46 -8.59
CA GLN A 437 11.72 7.06 -9.91
C GLN A 437 12.70 8.23 -9.85
N PHE A 438 12.68 9.00 -8.76
CA PHE A 438 13.65 10.04 -8.50
C PHE A 438 15.09 9.47 -8.42
N LEU A 439 15.34 8.51 -7.54
CA LEU A 439 16.65 7.88 -7.35
C LEU A 439 17.16 7.23 -8.65
N VAL A 440 16.29 6.55 -9.36
CA VAL A 440 16.61 5.94 -10.64
C VAL A 440 17.02 7.00 -11.68
N ASN A 441 16.32 8.13 -11.75
CA ASN A 441 16.71 9.24 -12.63
C ASN A 441 18.06 9.86 -12.24
N ARG A 442 18.47 9.79 -10.97
CA ARG A 442 19.80 10.20 -10.49
C ARG A 442 20.91 9.19 -10.81
N GLY A 443 20.56 8.02 -11.35
CA GLY A 443 21.50 7.02 -11.84
C GLY A 443 21.79 5.89 -10.88
N TYR A 444 20.87 5.59 -9.97
CA TYR A 444 21.01 4.52 -8.98
C TYR A 444 20.14 3.31 -9.33
N ALA A 445 20.67 2.10 -9.13
CA ALA A 445 19.85 0.90 -9.04
C ALA A 445 19.15 0.91 -7.68
N VAL A 446 17.83 0.74 -7.66
CA VAL A 446 17.04 0.81 -6.41
C VAL A 446 16.42 -0.55 -6.14
N PHE A 447 16.79 -1.15 -5.01
CA PHE A 447 16.29 -2.45 -4.57
C PHE A 447 15.37 -2.31 -3.36
N GLU A 448 14.20 -2.92 -3.45
CA GLU A 448 13.12 -2.80 -2.49
C GLU A 448 12.66 -4.19 -2.06
N PRO A 449 13.26 -4.76 -1.01
CA PRO A 449 12.89 -6.07 -0.52
C PRO A 449 11.56 -6.01 0.23
N ASN A 450 10.70 -6.98 -0.05
CA ASN A 450 9.67 -7.43 0.88
C ASN A 450 10.31 -8.52 1.75
N TYR A 451 10.95 -8.13 2.85
CA TYR A 451 11.62 -9.05 3.79
C TYR A 451 10.61 -9.87 4.60
N ARG A 452 11.03 -10.93 5.31
CA ARG A 452 10.09 -11.69 6.17
C ARG A 452 9.39 -10.74 7.16
N THR A 453 8.08 -10.90 7.37
CA THR A 453 7.15 -9.93 8.00
C THR A 453 6.44 -8.96 7.04
N SER A 454 6.84 -8.88 5.78
CA SER A 454 6.01 -8.14 4.82
C SER A 454 4.62 -8.76 4.68
N THR A 455 3.61 -7.93 4.45
CA THR A 455 2.25 -8.38 4.12
C THR A 455 2.19 -8.96 2.71
N GLY A 456 1.11 -9.66 2.38
CA GLY A 456 0.81 -10.03 0.99
C GLY A 456 1.35 -11.40 0.57
N TYR A 457 2.14 -12.08 1.40
CA TYR A 457 2.76 -13.39 1.09
C TYR A 457 2.31 -14.49 2.06
N GLY A 458 1.17 -14.29 2.73
CA GLY A 458 0.60 -15.24 3.66
C GLY A 458 1.13 -15.17 5.08
N ARG A 459 0.43 -15.88 5.97
CA ARG A 459 0.65 -15.86 7.42
C ARG A 459 2.04 -16.33 7.82
N ALA A 460 2.54 -17.40 7.20
CA ALA A 460 3.86 -17.94 7.49
C ALA A 460 4.96 -16.91 7.18
N TYR A 461 4.80 -16.13 6.11
CA TYR A 461 5.73 -15.06 5.75
C TYR A 461 5.64 -13.89 6.73
N LEU A 462 4.42 -13.46 7.05
CA LEU A 462 4.13 -12.36 7.96
C LEU A 462 4.66 -12.61 9.39
N PHE A 463 4.59 -13.84 9.89
CA PHE A 463 4.99 -14.17 11.27
C PHE A 463 6.40 -14.77 11.39
N ALA A 464 7.14 -14.87 10.30
CA ALA A 464 8.45 -15.54 10.27
C ALA A 464 9.54 -14.84 11.09
N ALA A 465 9.41 -13.55 11.40
CA ALA A 465 10.43 -12.83 12.18
C ALA A 465 10.49 -13.23 13.65
N ARG A 466 9.37 -13.62 14.27
CA ARG A 466 9.31 -14.00 15.70
C ARG A 466 10.02 -12.99 16.63
N GLY A 467 9.77 -11.70 16.41
CA GLY A 467 10.38 -10.60 17.19
C GLY A 467 11.75 -10.14 16.68
N ASP A 468 12.35 -10.78 15.68
CA ASP A 468 13.74 -10.53 15.25
C ASP A 468 13.94 -9.39 14.24
N TYR A 469 13.50 -8.19 14.63
CA TYR A 469 13.41 -7.02 13.75
C TYR A 469 14.64 -6.09 13.73
N ALA A 470 15.56 -6.22 14.68
CA ALA A 470 16.77 -5.41 14.76
C ALA A 470 17.90 -6.03 13.93
N HIS A 471 19.11 -6.15 14.47
CA HIS A 471 20.24 -6.78 13.78
C HIS A 471 20.10 -8.32 13.81
N GLY A 472 19.10 -8.82 13.10
CA GLY A 472 18.67 -10.22 13.07
C GLY A 472 18.21 -10.67 11.69
N ARG A 473 17.34 -11.69 11.62
CA ARG A 473 16.92 -12.32 10.37
C ARG A 473 16.23 -11.38 9.41
N VAL A 474 15.36 -10.49 9.89
CA VAL A 474 14.66 -9.52 9.02
C VAL A 474 15.64 -8.59 8.31
N TYR A 475 16.67 -8.12 9.03
CA TYR A 475 17.72 -7.31 8.44
C TYR A 475 18.61 -8.11 7.49
N ARG A 476 18.97 -9.35 7.85
CA ARG A 476 19.77 -10.24 7.00
C ARG A 476 19.08 -10.56 5.66
N ASP A 477 17.77 -10.71 5.64
CA ASP A 477 16.98 -10.92 4.41
C ASP A 477 17.25 -9.84 3.35
N MET A 478 17.35 -8.58 3.79
CA MET A 478 17.61 -7.44 2.91
C MET A 478 19.03 -7.53 2.33
N LEU A 479 20.02 -7.90 3.15
CA LEU A 479 21.41 -8.07 2.71
C LEU A 479 21.56 -9.27 1.77
N ASP A 480 20.88 -10.40 2.05
CA ASP A 480 20.85 -11.57 1.18
C ASP A 480 20.30 -11.21 -0.22
N GLY A 481 19.29 -10.33 -0.28
CA GLY A 481 18.74 -9.85 -1.55
C GLY A 481 19.72 -8.97 -2.34
N MET A 482 20.43 -8.08 -1.65
CA MET A 482 21.50 -7.29 -2.28
C MET A 482 22.65 -8.17 -2.78
N ASP A 483 23.08 -9.14 -1.98
CA ASP A 483 24.14 -10.09 -2.35
C ASP A 483 23.72 -10.92 -3.57
N TRP A 484 22.45 -11.34 -3.63
CA TRP A 484 21.88 -12.00 -4.79
C TRP A 484 21.92 -11.11 -6.04
N LEU A 485 21.51 -9.84 -5.96
CA LEU A 485 21.57 -8.90 -7.10
C LEU A 485 22.99 -8.72 -7.63
N LEU A 486 23.98 -8.52 -6.74
CA LEU A 486 25.38 -8.37 -7.11
C LEU A 486 25.90 -9.62 -7.83
N ALA A 487 25.55 -10.81 -7.34
CA ALA A 487 25.90 -12.09 -7.97
C ALA A 487 25.24 -12.27 -9.36
N HIS A 488 24.15 -11.56 -9.63
CA HIS A 488 23.44 -11.59 -10.92
C HIS A 488 23.75 -10.38 -11.81
N GLY A 489 24.87 -9.68 -11.53
CA GLY A 489 25.37 -8.59 -12.38
C GLY A 489 24.59 -7.29 -12.24
N VAL A 490 23.92 -7.07 -11.11
CA VAL A 490 23.24 -5.81 -10.80
C VAL A 490 23.90 -5.13 -9.61
N GLY A 491 24.39 -3.92 -9.85
CA GLY A 491 24.94 -3.05 -8.83
C GLY A 491 26.45 -3.18 -8.65
N ASP A 492 27.04 -2.11 -8.13
CA ASP A 492 28.45 -2.00 -7.79
C ASP A 492 28.63 -2.21 -6.27
N ALA A 493 29.34 -3.29 -5.91
CA ALA A 493 29.59 -3.66 -4.52
C ALA A 493 30.35 -2.59 -3.72
N ALA A 494 31.14 -1.72 -4.38
CA ALA A 494 31.89 -0.65 -3.73
C ALA A 494 31.04 0.61 -3.48
N ARG A 495 29.88 0.74 -4.13
CA ARG A 495 29.02 1.93 -4.10
C ARG A 495 27.59 1.55 -3.71
N GLN A 496 27.41 1.22 -2.44
CA GLN A 496 26.10 0.89 -1.88
C GLN A 496 25.62 1.98 -0.91
N ALA A 497 24.32 2.21 -0.85
CA ALA A 497 23.68 3.06 0.15
C ALA A 497 22.35 2.47 0.62
N ILE A 498 21.84 3.01 1.71
CA ILE A 498 20.58 2.58 2.32
C ILE A 498 19.73 3.79 2.66
N THR A 499 18.45 3.74 2.32
CA THR A 499 17.50 4.79 2.70
C THR A 499 16.14 4.20 2.99
N GLY A 500 15.40 4.75 3.94
CA GLY A 500 14.08 4.23 4.26
C GLY A 500 13.32 5.14 5.20
N HIS A 501 12.05 4.82 5.37
CA HIS A 501 11.12 5.57 6.20
C HIS A 501 10.58 4.68 7.33
N SER A 502 10.38 5.24 8.53
CA SER A 502 9.86 4.51 9.69
C SER A 502 10.73 3.28 10.02
N TYR A 503 10.20 2.07 10.07
CA TYR A 503 11.01 0.84 10.20
C TYR A 503 12.13 0.73 9.14
N GLY A 504 11.91 1.16 7.90
CA GLY A 504 12.98 1.21 6.89
C GLY A 504 14.05 2.26 7.21
N GLY A 505 13.67 3.31 7.93
CA GLY A 505 14.59 4.27 8.53
C GLY A 505 15.40 3.67 9.68
N PHE A 506 14.79 2.83 10.52
CA PHE A 506 15.52 2.03 11.50
C PHE A 506 16.49 1.05 10.85
N ALA A 507 16.08 0.35 9.78
CA ALA A 507 16.97 -0.51 9.00
C ALA A 507 18.15 0.28 8.37
N THR A 508 17.92 1.53 7.97
CA THR A 508 18.98 2.46 7.56
C THR A 508 20.00 2.68 8.68
N LEU A 509 19.51 2.96 9.90
CA LEU A 509 20.37 3.14 11.07
C LEU A 509 21.13 1.86 11.45
N LEU A 510 20.50 0.69 11.34
CA LEU A 510 21.16 -0.60 11.53
C LEU A 510 22.30 -0.78 10.52
N GLY A 511 22.05 -0.52 9.24
CA GLY A 511 23.08 -0.65 8.21
C GLY A 511 24.28 0.25 8.42
N LEU A 512 24.09 1.49 8.86
CA LEU A 512 25.22 2.35 9.19
C LEU A 512 25.91 2.00 10.52
N THR A 513 25.25 1.26 11.41
CA THR A 513 25.79 0.85 12.72
C THR A 513 26.56 -0.48 12.65
N TYR A 514 26.05 -1.45 11.89
CA TYR A 514 26.57 -2.82 11.83
C TYR A 514 27.32 -3.12 10.53
N ASP A 515 26.96 -2.46 9.43
CA ASP A 515 27.49 -2.70 8.08
C ASP A 515 28.06 -1.41 7.46
N SER A 516 28.69 -0.57 8.28
CA SER A 516 29.24 0.73 7.88
C SER A 516 30.33 0.66 6.81
N ALA A 517 30.97 -0.50 6.62
CA ALA A 517 31.89 -0.75 5.53
C ALA A 517 31.17 -0.99 4.18
N ARG A 518 29.94 -1.51 4.24
CA ARG A 518 29.11 -1.81 3.07
C ARG A 518 28.45 -0.56 2.53
N PHE A 519 27.78 0.20 3.38
CA PHE A 519 27.00 1.37 2.98
C PHE A 519 27.82 2.65 3.09
N ARG A 520 28.02 3.37 1.98
CA ARG A 520 28.81 4.62 1.93
C ARG A 520 28.07 5.83 2.51
N VAL A 521 26.74 5.75 2.61
CA VAL A 521 25.86 6.81 3.12
C VAL A 521 24.49 6.22 3.42
N GLY A 522 23.77 6.82 4.36
CA GLY A 522 22.36 6.52 4.56
C GLY A 522 21.50 7.74 4.85
N MET A 523 20.24 7.64 4.45
CA MET A 523 19.21 8.64 4.78
C MET A 523 18.00 7.97 5.42
N GLY A 524 17.75 8.30 6.69
CA GLY A 524 16.60 7.82 7.45
C GLY A 524 15.52 8.90 7.59
N MET A 525 14.28 8.57 7.24
CA MET A 525 13.10 9.41 7.50
C MET A 525 12.27 8.78 8.61
N ALA A 526 11.74 9.59 9.52
CA ALA A 526 10.95 9.15 10.69
C ALA A 526 11.58 7.92 11.39
N SER A 527 12.90 7.93 11.53
CA SER A 527 13.69 6.73 11.85
C SER A 527 13.82 6.56 13.35
N PRO A 528 13.22 5.53 13.97
CA PRO A 528 13.40 5.31 15.40
C PRO A 528 14.83 4.82 15.64
N PRO A 529 15.65 5.53 16.44
CA PRO A 529 16.99 5.06 16.82
C PRO A 529 16.96 3.87 17.79
N ASP A 530 15.82 3.64 18.42
CA ASP A 530 15.47 2.49 19.26
C ASP A 530 14.04 2.04 18.90
N LEU A 531 13.93 0.85 18.31
CA LEU A 531 12.65 0.31 17.88
C LEU A 531 11.75 -0.10 19.05
N ALA A 532 12.32 -0.50 20.20
CA ALA A 532 11.52 -0.84 21.37
C ALA A 532 10.82 0.40 21.92
N LEU A 533 11.52 1.54 21.99
CA LEU A 533 10.92 2.81 22.39
C LEU A 533 9.79 3.24 21.44
N ALA A 534 9.93 2.98 20.15
CA ALA A 534 8.87 3.27 19.18
C ALA A 534 7.63 2.40 19.41
N PHE A 535 7.81 1.10 19.66
CA PHE A 535 6.70 0.21 20.01
C PHE A 535 6.00 0.63 21.31
N GLU A 536 6.75 1.02 22.33
CA GLU A 536 6.19 1.54 23.59
C GLU A 536 5.44 2.86 23.38
N THR A 537 5.99 3.77 22.59
CA THR A 537 5.31 5.03 22.23
C THR A 537 3.98 4.77 21.53
N ILE A 538 3.97 3.83 20.59
CA ILE A 538 2.76 3.42 19.85
C ILE A 538 1.75 2.74 20.80
N ALA A 539 2.22 1.96 21.78
CA ALA A 539 1.35 1.37 22.80
C ALA A 539 0.70 2.43 23.69
N ASP A 540 1.45 3.46 24.07
CA ASP A 540 0.98 4.56 24.92
C ASP A 540 0.10 5.56 24.17
N ASN A 541 0.27 5.69 22.84
CA ASN A 541 -0.48 6.59 21.97
C ASN A 541 -1.11 5.80 20.81
N PRO A 542 -2.09 4.92 21.09
CA PRO A 542 -2.71 4.12 20.05
C PRO A 542 -3.47 5.02 19.08
N VAL A 543 -3.19 4.90 17.79
CA VAL A 543 -3.98 5.56 16.73
C VAL A 543 -5.40 5.01 16.81
N GLN A 544 -6.38 5.88 17.08
CA GLN A 544 -7.75 5.47 17.43
C GLN A 544 -8.57 4.87 16.27
N ASP A 545 -8.10 4.95 15.03
CA ASP A 545 -8.83 4.53 13.84
C ASP A 545 -8.39 3.17 13.24
N ALA A 546 -7.66 2.36 14.02
CA ALA A 546 -7.24 1.04 13.55
C ALA A 546 -8.38 0.01 13.69
N THR A 547 -8.69 -0.69 12.59
CA THR A 547 -9.66 -1.82 12.57
C THR A 547 -9.20 -3.03 13.40
N VAL A 548 -7.91 -3.07 13.74
CA VAL A 548 -7.30 -4.02 14.69
C VAL A 548 -6.70 -3.20 15.84
N PRO A 549 -7.00 -3.52 17.11
CA PRO A 549 -6.39 -2.83 18.24
C PRO A 549 -4.87 -2.83 18.19
N VAL A 550 -4.25 -1.68 18.44
CA VAL A 550 -2.78 -1.49 18.40
C VAL A 550 -2.05 -2.52 19.28
N ALA A 551 -2.60 -2.81 20.48
CA ALA A 551 -2.01 -3.80 21.39
C ALA A 551 -1.87 -5.19 20.76
N GLU A 552 -2.78 -5.57 19.86
CA GLU A 552 -2.76 -6.87 19.19
C GLU A 552 -1.79 -6.90 18.02
N GLU A 553 -1.68 -5.79 17.29
CA GLU A 553 -0.63 -5.65 16.28
C GLU A 553 0.75 -5.74 16.92
N LEU A 554 0.95 -5.09 18.07
CA LEU A 554 2.19 -5.21 18.83
C LEU A 554 2.41 -6.65 19.35
N ALA A 555 1.37 -7.29 19.91
CA ALA A 555 1.48 -8.68 20.38
C ALA A 555 1.86 -9.66 19.26
N ALA A 556 1.28 -9.47 18.07
CA ALA A 556 1.57 -10.28 16.90
C ALA A 556 3.00 -10.06 16.35
N LEU A 557 3.59 -8.92 16.65
CA LEU A 557 5.01 -8.65 16.43
C LEU A 557 5.89 -9.10 17.62
N HIS A 558 5.34 -9.66 18.70
CA HIS A 558 6.05 -9.86 19.97
C HIS A 558 6.64 -8.54 20.56
N ALA A 559 6.09 -7.40 20.16
CA ALA A 559 6.49 -6.07 20.64
C ALA A 559 5.92 -5.73 22.03
N ASN A 560 5.23 -6.67 22.67
CA ASN A 560 4.82 -6.61 24.08
C ASN A 560 5.59 -7.62 24.96
N ASP A 561 6.45 -8.45 24.37
CA ASP A 561 7.27 -9.41 25.10
C ASP A 561 8.53 -8.74 25.64
N ALA A 562 8.76 -8.89 26.95
CA ALA A 562 9.85 -8.22 27.65
C ALA A 562 11.23 -8.65 27.12
N ALA A 563 11.40 -9.93 26.77
CA ALA A 563 12.67 -10.42 26.23
C ALA A 563 12.93 -9.87 24.82
N THR A 564 11.90 -9.78 23.99
CA THR A 564 11.96 -9.17 22.66
C THR A 564 12.32 -7.68 22.77
N LEU A 565 11.62 -6.92 23.61
CA LEU A 565 11.92 -5.50 23.82
C LEU A 565 13.34 -5.29 24.37
N ALA A 566 13.78 -6.12 25.33
CA ALA A 566 15.15 -6.05 25.86
C ALA A 566 16.21 -6.27 24.76
N ARG A 567 16.00 -7.27 23.91
CA ARG A 567 16.90 -7.57 22.78
C ARG A 567 16.89 -6.46 21.73
N LEU A 568 15.73 -5.91 21.40
CA LEU A 568 15.62 -4.77 20.48
C LEU A 568 16.38 -3.55 21.02
N ARG A 569 16.26 -3.27 22.31
CA ARG A 569 17.02 -2.19 22.97
C ARG A 569 18.52 -2.45 22.91
N GLU A 570 18.98 -3.66 23.24
CA GLU A 570 20.40 -4.01 23.20
C GLU A 570 21.02 -3.79 21.81
N GLN A 571 20.26 -4.09 20.76
CA GLN A 571 20.67 -3.95 19.36
C GLN A 571 20.37 -2.56 18.77
N ALA A 572 19.84 -1.62 19.56
CA ALA A 572 19.44 -0.31 19.06
C ALA A 572 20.65 0.54 18.64
N PRO A 573 20.64 1.15 17.44
CA PRO A 573 21.63 2.14 17.01
C PRO A 573 21.90 3.25 18.03
N ALA A 574 20.88 3.67 18.80
CA ALA A 574 20.99 4.64 19.87
C ALA A 574 22.01 4.29 20.96
N ARG A 575 22.29 3.00 21.19
CA ARG A 575 23.27 2.53 22.19
C ARG A 575 24.69 2.45 21.66
N MET A 576 24.86 2.58 20.34
CA MET A 576 26.15 2.42 19.68
C MET A 576 26.48 3.58 18.72
N PRO A 577 26.21 4.86 19.07
CA PRO A 577 26.45 5.99 18.17
C PRO A 577 27.92 6.11 17.72
N GLN A 578 28.87 5.61 18.51
CA GLN A 578 30.29 5.53 18.17
C GLN A 578 30.60 4.68 16.93
N ARG A 579 29.72 3.74 16.56
CA ARG A 579 29.91 2.86 15.40
C ARG A 579 29.58 3.52 14.07
N ILE A 580 28.79 4.60 14.07
CA ILE A 580 28.53 5.38 12.86
C ILE A 580 29.85 5.98 12.37
N ALA A 581 30.20 5.68 11.12
CA ALA A 581 31.40 6.22 10.47
C ALA A 581 31.07 6.95 9.16
N GLN A 582 29.95 6.60 8.53
CA GLN A 582 29.54 7.09 7.23
C GLN A 582 28.52 8.23 7.39
N PRO A 583 28.39 9.13 6.40
CA PRO A 583 27.39 10.18 6.42
C PRO A 583 25.97 9.65 6.66
N LEU A 584 25.26 10.30 7.59
CA LEU A 584 23.87 10.01 7.93
C LEU A 584 23.03 11.28 7.82
N VAL A 585 21.96 11.23 7.03
CA VAL A 585 20.93 12.28 7.03
C VAL A 585 19.66 11.78 7.71
N LEU A 586 19.18 12.53 8.70
CA LEU A 586 17.93 12.27 9.41
C LEU A 586 16.89 13.31 9.03
N ILE A 587 15.66 12.84 8.80
CA ILE A 587 14.49 13.70 8.55
C ILE A 587 13.38 13.27 9.52
N ALA A 588 12.82 14.22 10.26
CA ALA A 588 11.75 13.97 11.21
C ALA A 588 10.65 15.06 11.16
N GLY A 589 9.42 14.67 11.47
CA GLY A 589 8.32 15.59 11.74
C GLY A 589 8.25 15.93 13.22
N ALA A 590 8.02 17.19 13.57
CA ALA A 590 7.92 17.62 14.96
C ALA A 590 6.65 17.11 15.66
N LYS A 591 5.60 16.79 14.89
CA LYS A 591 4.30 16.29 15.36
C LYS A 591 4.17 14.76 15.20
N ASP A 592 5.29 14.04 15.08
CA ASP A 592 5.28 12.59 14.92
C ASP A 592 4.92 11.88 16.24
N GLU A 593 3.74 11.27 16.26
CA GLU A 593 3.18 10.55 17.41
C GLU A 593 3.67 9.08 17.49
N ARG A 594 4.33 8.56 16.45
CA ARG A 594 4.83 7.18 16.39
C ARG A 594 6.32 7.11 16.72
N VAL A 595 7.10 8.03 16.17
CA VAL A 595 8.54 8.14 16.39
C VAL A 595 8.82 9.53 16.94
N PRO A 596 8.87 9.68 18.28
CA PRO A 596 8.98 10.99 18.89
C PRO A 596 10.22 11.74 18.41
N VAL A 597 10.04 12.97 17.92
CA VAL A 597 11.13 13.82 17.43
C VAL A 597 12.26 13.98 18.45
N ARG A 598 11.93 13.95 19.76
CA ARG A 598 12.90 13.96 20.87
C ARG A 598 13.92 12.82 20.78
N SER A 599 13.48 11.62 20.38
CA SER A 599 14.35 10.44 20.27
C SER A 599 15.33 10.61 19.11
N VAL A 600 14.83 11.06 17.95
CA VAL A 600 15.66 11.35 16.77
C VAL A 600 16.65 12.47 17.05
N ALA A 601 16.19 13.57 17.65
CA ALA A 601 17.03 14.71 18.00
C ALA A 601 18.11 14.36 19.03
N SER A 602 17.78 13.56 20.05
CA SER A 602 18.74 13.10 21.06
C SER A 602 19.83 12.22 20.46
N TYR A 603 19.46 11.31 19.55
CA TYR A 603 20.43 10.49 18.83
C TYR A 603 21.35 11.33 17.94
N ALA A 604 20.78 12.27 17.17
CA ALA A 604 21.55 13.18 16.32
C ALA A 604 22.51 14.07 17.15
N ALA A 605 22.06 14.55 18.31
CA ALA A 605 22.91 15.30 19.24
C ALA A 605 24.07 14.44 19.79
N SER A 606 23.82 13.17 20.11
CA SER A 606 24.84 12.22 20.57
C SER A 606 25.89 11.95 19.48
N LEU A 607 25.44 11.76 18.23
CA LEU A 607 26.33 11.63 17.07
C LEU A 607 27.18 12.88 16.86
N LYS A 608 26.58 14.07 16.93
CA LYS A 608 27.31 15.34 16.84
C LYS A 608 28.35 15.50 17.94
N ALA A 609 28.00 15.17 19.19
CA ALA A 609 28.93 15.25 20.32
C ALA A 609 30.15 14.32 20.14
N LEU A 610 29.98 13.21 19.41
CA LEU A 610 31.04 12.28 19.03
C LEU A 610 31.74 12.66 17.71
N GLY A 611 31.46 13.83 17.13
CA GLY A 611 32.06 14.28 15.88
C GLY A 611 31.67 13.46 14.65
N LYS A 612 30.53 12.76 14.69
CA LYS A 612 30.06 11.93 13.57
C LYS A 612 29.40 12.78 12.47
N PRO A 613 29.49 12.36 11.19
CA PRO A 613 28.90 13.09 10.06
C PRO A 613 27.37 12.90 10.00
N VAL A 614 26.64 13.67 10.82
CA VAL A 614 25.18 13.62 10.88
C VAL A 614 24.53 14.96 10.48
N SER A 615 23.53 14.91 9.62
CA SER A 615 22.60 16.02 9.35
C SER A 615 21.21 15.69 9.88
N LEU A 616 20.48 16.70 10.33
CA LEU A 616 19.11 16.55 10.85
C LEU A 616 18.22 17.66 10.34
N LEU A 617 17.20 17.32 9.56
CA LEU A 617 16.09 18.20 9.22
C LEU A 617 14.88 17.86 10.09
N VAL A 618 14.27 18.88 10.70
CA VAL A 618 13.02 18.76 11.44
C VAL A 618 11.98 19.69 10.82
N ASP A 619 10.94 19.11 10.22
CA ASP A 619 9.79 19.88 9.76
C ASP A 619 8.82 20.13 10.92
N PRO A 620 8.47 21.39 11.23
CA PRO A 620 7.65 21.73 12.39
C PRO A 620 6.19 21.31 12.24
N ASP A 621 5.71 21.10 11.01
CA ASP A 621 4.29 20.90 10.73
C ASP A 621 3.92 19.47 10.35
N SER A 622 4.91 18.64 10.03
CA SER A 622 4.74 17.24 9.67
C SER A 622 4.60 16.34 10.90
N GLY A 623 3.74 15.34 10.76
CA GLY A 623 3.67 14.19 11.66
C GLY A 623 4.62 13.09 11.18
N HIS A 624 4.14 11.84 11.21
CA HIS A 624 4.92 10.70 10.73
C HIS A 624 5.20 10.77 9.21
N GLN A 625 4.32 11.38 8.43
CA GLN A 625 4.49 11.60 6.99
C GLN A 625 4.85 13.06 6.68
N LEU A 626 5.73 13.26 5.69
CA LEU A 626 6.07 14.58 5.17
C LEU A 626 5.22 14.88 3.92
N GLU A 627 4.06 15.49 4.15
CA GLU A 627 3.07 15.71 3.08
C GLU A 627 3.25 17.04 2.34
N ALA A 628 3.76 18.06 3.04
CA ALA A 628 3.91 19.39 2.47
C ALA A 628 4.87 19.37 1.24
N PRO A 629 4.49 20.00 0.11
CA PRO A 629 5.33 19.99 -1.10
C PRO A 629 6.76 20.49 -0.89
N MET A 630 6.94 21.52 -0.05
CA MET A 630 8.28 22.03 0.28
C MET A 630 9.10 21.07 1.13
N ALA A 631 8.48 20.36 2.07
CA ALA A 631 9.15 19.34 2.88
C ALA A 631 9.59 18.14 2.03
N ARG A 632 8.74 17.73 1.07
CA ARG A 632 9.07 16.71 0.06
C ARG A 632 10.21 17.15 -0.83
N LEU A 633 10.17 18.38 -1.35
CA LEU A 633 11.25 18.94 -2.19
C LEU A 633 12.58 18.99 -1.43
N ALA A 634 12.56 19.42 -0.16
CA ALA A 634 13.73 19.41 0.70
C ALA A 634 14.27 17.98 0.93
N THR A 635 13.39 17.00 1.13
CA THR A 635 13.76 15.59 1.24
C THR A 635 14.47 15.11 -0.03
N LEU A 636 13.94 15.39 -1.22
CA LEU A 636 14.56 15.03 -2.49
C LEU A 636 15.95 15.68 -2.67
N TYR A 637 16.05 16.96 -2.32
CA TYR A 637 17.31 17.70 -2.37
C TYR A 637 18.37 17.11 -1.44
N LEU A 638 18.01 16.82 -0.19
CA LEU A 638 18.90 16.25 0.80
C LEU A 638 19.33 14.83 0.41
N LEU A 639 18.40 14.02 -0.11
CA LEU A 639 18.66 12.64 -0.53
C LEU A 639 19.66 12.61 -1.67
N GLU A 640 19.43 13.41 -2.70
CA GLU A 640 20.35 13.51 -3.83
C GLU A 640 21.72 14.04 -3.40
N THR A 641 21.77 15.11 -2.60
CA THR A 641 23.04 15.68 -2.12
C THR A 641 23.84 14.67 -1.31
N ALA A 642 23.17 13.93 -0.42
CA ALA A 642 23.81 12.91 0.41
C ALA A 642 24.36 11.75 -0.42
N LEU A 643 23.62 11.29 -1.42
CA LEU A 643 24.05 10.18 -2.28
C LEU A 643 25.15 10.59 -3.26
N GLN A 644 25.07 11.80 -3.83
CA GLN A 644 25.97 12.24 -4.90
C GLN A 644 27.44 12.22 -4.49
N GLY A 645 27.76 12.68 -3.28
CA GLY A 645 29.15 12.75 -2.82
C GLY A 645 29.83 11.37 -2.77
N PRO A 646 29.32 10.41 -1.98
CA PRO A 646 29.96 9.10 -1.80
C PRO A 646 29.76 8.10 -2.94
N LEU A 647 28.70 8.24 -3.76
CA LEU A 647 28.36 7.28 -4.82
C LEU A 647 28.56 7.81 -6.24
N GLY A 648 28.78 9.11 -6.40
CA GLY A 648 28.61 9.79 -7.68
C GLY A 648 27.12 9.86 -8.08
N GLY A 649 26.84 9.94 -9.37
CA GLY A 649 25.48 10.08 -9.89
C GLY A 649 25.21 11.50 -10.40
N ARG A 650 24.00 11.71 -10.90
CA ARG A 650 23.56 12.97 -11.48
C ARG A 650 22.86 13.81 -10.43
N ALA A 651 23.12 15.12 -10.39
CA ALA A 651 22.42 16.04 -9.51
C ALA A 651 21.91 17.29 -10.22
N ASP A 652 20.77 17.79 -9.78
CA ASP A 652 20.17 19.03 -10.26
C ASP A 652 20.76 20.19 -9.46
N ALA A 653 21.55 21.05 -10.10
CA ALA A 653 22.18 22.18 -9.40
C ALA A 653 21.17 23.23 -8.90
N THR A 654 19.91 23.18 -9.37
CA THR A 654 18.90 24.19 -9.07
C THR A 654 18.54 24.16 -7.59
N ARG A 655 18.59 25.32 -6.93
CA ARG A 655 18.07 25.57 -5.59
C ARG A 655 17.22 26.83 -5.64
N SER A 656 15.92 26.72 -5.43
CA SER A 656 15.04 27.88 -5.38
C SER A 656 15.26 28.65 -4.07
N ALA A 657 14.92 29.94 -4.06
CA ALA A 657 15.01 30.77 -2.86
C ALA A 657 14.13 30.24 -1.73
N GLU A 658 12.97 29.67 -2.06
CA GLU A 658 12.04 29.05 -1.11
C GLU A 658 12.62 27.79 -0.50
N LEU A 659 13.26 26.93 -1.30
CA LEU A 659 13.92 25.73 -0.82
C LEU A 659 15.09 26.09 0.11
N GLN A 660 15.92 27.05 -0.29
CA GLN A 660 17.02 27.52 0.54
C GLN A 660 16.53 28.10 1.87
N SER A 661 15.50 28.95 1.82
CA SER A 661 14.90 29.53 3.02
C SER A 661 14.28 28.47 3.93
N TYR A 662 13.65 27.44 3.35
CA TYR A 662 13.10 26.31 4.10
C TYR A 662 14.21 25.50 4.79
N LEU A 663 15.29 25.17 4.07
CA LEU A 663 16.44 24.45 4.63
C LEU A 663 17.10 25.24 5.76
N GLN A 664 17.31 26.55 5.59
CA GLN A 664 17.89 27.41 6.63
C GLN A 664 17.08 27.42 7.94
N ARG A 665 15.75 27.34 7.85
CA ARG A 665 14.87 27.33 9.04
C ARG A 665 14.80 25.97 9.73
N ASN A 666 14.88 24.89 8.96
CA ASN A 666 14.48 23.55 9.41
C ASN A 666 15.64 22.55 9.53
N LEU A 667 16.80 22.83 8.93
CA LEU A 667 18.00 22.02 9.09
C LEU A 667 18.67 22.36 10.43
N ARG A 668 18.53 21.46 11.40
CA ARG A 668 19.02 21.63 12.78
C ARG A 668 20.50 21.30 12.91
N LEU A 669 20.96 20.31 12.15
CA LEU A 669 22.36 19.92 12.02
C LEU A 669 22.68 19.78 10.54
N ASP A 670 23.83 20.31 10.12
CA ASP A 670 24.32 20.16 8.76
C ASP A 670 25.79 19.77 8.75
N THR A 671 26.06 18.57 8.24
CA THR A 671 27.40 18.06 7.97
C THR A 671 27.57 17.66 6.50
N MET A 672 26.57 17.92 5.65
CA MET A 672 26.73 17.71 4.21
C MET A 672 27.61 18.84 3.70
N GLN A 673 28.87 18.53 3.38
CA GLN A 673 29.78 19.51 2.80
C GLN A 673 29.12 20.11 1.55
N SER A 674 28.84 21.41 1.56
CA SER A 674 28.48 22.10 0.32
C SER A 674 29.70 22.07 -0.59
N PRO A 675 29.61 21.53 -1.82
CA PRO A 675 30.67 21.71 -2.80
C PRO A 675 30.69 23.21 -3.14
N GLY A 676 31.60 23.96 -2.52
CA GLY A 676 31.82 25.38 -2.85
C GLY A 676 31.95 26.41 -1.71
N ALA A 677 32.20 26.03 -0.45
CA ALA A 677 32.50 26.99 0.62
C ALA A 677 33.94 26.87 1.17
N ALA A 678 34.88 26.50 0.30
CA ALA A 678 36.30 26.70 0.51
C ALA A 678 36.84 27.54 -0.65
N GLN A 679 36.68 28.86 -0.52
CA GLN A 679 37.56 29.92 -1.00
C GLN A 679 37.25 31.20 -0.26
#